data_AF-A0A832MBJ1-F1
#
_entry.id   AF-A0A832MBJ1-F1
#
_cell.length_a   1.000
_cell.length_b   1.000
_cell.length_c   1.000
_cell.angle_alpha   90.00
_cell.angle_beta   90.00
_cell.angle_gamma   90.00
#
_symmetry.space_group_name_H-M   'P 1'
#
loop_
_entity.id
_entity.type
_entity.pdbx_description
1 polymer ?
#
loop_
_entity_poly.entity_id
_entity_poly.type
_entity_poly.pdbx_seq_one_letter_code
_entity_poly.pdbx_strand_id
1 'polypeptide(L)'
;MNQSVKAMATAGTILLMTFSLAFGASMINASTRGENRQQTQNTTRWRAVHLMSPGHDGLPLVRRAIVERLVPMGVNVLILEVNYGFSWKSHPELAMPGALTRQDAEDLAGLCRARGIRLIPLFNCLGHQSWAKTTFPLLTKHPEFDETPDIPMDNPGIYCRSWCPQHPGVNKVVFALMDELLDAFKADALHVGMDEVFLIAHQGCPRCRGQDPARLFARAVNDYHNHLVGRRGVTMLMWGDRLLDDAVMHYGQWESSRNGTAPAVDMVPKDIVICDWHYEKRDDYPSIPFFLGKGFRVLPSSWRNADAALALLEAGLARHDSRMLGHLCTTWAGGEQIARVLLGESKQERQSRDNAREAAFALELCMARLGCEPDRLAITQKQAAEWRAERRLIDVHQHVNYREDHVRRCIGIMDKVGIGLVVNLSGGAVTHAPGETSEFERNRKLADKLFPGRFLHYFSLDYKGWDEPDWSERAVAQVDEAFRLGAAGLKEYKRLGLYLRDRNGKLIHVDDPKLDAVWKRCGELGMPVSIHVADPQAFWKPYNDSNERWKELKDHPNWWFGDTNKYPSFEALVTALNRVIERHPQTTFVCVHFANNAEDLDWVERSLDKYPNMMADLAARIPEIGRHDPARVRRLFLKHQDRILFGTDFQVYDRLILGSSGNEPPPTDDAACAFFAKHWRWLETTDRQFEHMTPIQGDWKIDAIGLPAYVLRKIYFDNARRLLLRSLPAPVIRAVKIKHDFKPDGKLTKAIWQGVPVARIECTLKEGRACPAISTTARVLWSDRYLYIGFESPYSELTVFTPPNLKTERMGLWDKDVVEAFIGADPGNPNHYTEFEVAPTGEKLDLVLDLPAKDFAWSSGFDTAVRVDRQRRVWTTEMRIPLAALSSKPPAPGDRWSLNLYRHDIAHGVFLAWNPTGTASAHTPTRFGVLEFGR
;
A
#
# COMPACT_ATOMS: atom_id res chain seq x y z
N MET A 1 45.62 50.70 -27.00
CA MET A 1 46.86 50.03 -27.46
C MET A 1 46.46 48.62 -27.87
N ASN A 2 45.95 48.45 -29.09
CA ASN A 2 46.63 47.91 -30.30
C ASN A 2 47.03 46.43 -30.13
N GLN A 3 46.68 45.46 -30.98
CA GLN A 3 45.97 45.37 -32.28
C GLN A 3 45.91 43.83 -32.57
N SER A 4 44.82 43.20 -33.05
CA SER A 4 44.45 42.93 -34.47
C SER A 4 43.36 41.82 -34.40
N VAL A 5 42.10 41.91 -34.85
CA VAL A 5 41.40 42.17 -36.13
C VAL A 5 41.47 41.04 -37.18
N LYS A 6 40.27 40.51 -37.51
CA LYS A 6 39.71 39.97 -38.80
C LYS A 6 39.03 38.60 -38.60
N ALA A 7 37.89 38.24 -39.18
CA ALA A 7 36.81 38.91 -39.89
C ALA A 7 35.66 37.87 -40.10
N MET A 8 34.42 38.36 -40.26
CA MET A 8 33.19 37.62 -40.63
C MET A 8 33.24 37.03 -42.05
N ALA A 9 32.47 35.94 -42.30
CA ALA A 9 31.42 35.83 -43.36
C ALA A 9 30.87 34.38 -43.41
N THR A 10 29.61 34.08 -43.07
CA THR A 10 28.34 34.04 -43.87
C THR A 10 28.20 32.99 -44.98
N ALA A 11 26.98 32.42 -45.03
CA ALA A 11 26.33 31.55 -46.03
C ALA A 11 26.71 30.05 -46.00
N GLY A 12 25.80 29.08 -46.07
CA GLY A 12 24.36 29.06 -46.27
C GLY A 12 23.92 27.65 -46.73
N THR A 13 22.66 27.31 -46.47
CA THR A 13 21.82 26.35 -47.22
C THR A 13 21.83 24.86 -46.85
N ILE A 14 20.80 24.47 -46.05
CA ILE A 14 19.73 23.47 -46.31
C ILE A 14 20.01 22.36 -47.35
N LEU A 15 19.84 21.08 -46.94
CA LEU A 15 18.89 20.05 -47.45
C LEU A 15 19.33 18.65 -46.91
N LEU A 16 18.59 18.01 -45.99
CA LEU A 16 17.60 16.94 -46.23
C LEU A 16 18.16 15.70 -47.00
N MET A 17 18.37 14.59 -46.29
CA MET A 17 17.76 13.27 -46.57
C MET A 17 18.53 12.10 -45.92
N THR A 18 17.77 11.32 -45.13
CA THR A 18 17.75 9.84 -44.98
C THR A 18 19.03 9.04 -45.22
N PHE A 19 19.41 8.15 -44.28
CA PHE A 19 19.89 6.83 -44.65
C PHE A 19 19.54 5.73 -43.63
N SER A 20 19.14 4.61 -44.21
CA SER A 20 18.58 3.40 -43.63
C SER A 20 19.60 2.51 -42.91
N LEU A 21 19.06 1.58 -42.12
CA LEU A 21 19.71 0.41 -41.53
C LEU A 21 20.55 -0.38 -42.54
N ALA A 22 21.70 -0.91 -42.07
CA ALA A 22 22.19 -2.22 -42.48
C ALA A 22 23.03 -2.86 -41.37
N PHE A 23 22.64 -4.09 -41.02
CA PHE A 23 23.36 -5.06 -40.21
C PHE A 23 24.69 -5.44 -40.87
N GLY A 24 25.73 -5.64 -40.05
CA GLY A 24 26.99 -6.25 -40.47
C GLY A 24 27.69 -6.87 -39.28
N ALA A 25 27.56 -8.19 -39.13
CA ALA A 25 28.33 -8.98 -38.18
C ALA A 25 29.75 -9.18 -38.71
N SER A 26 30.76 -9.01 -37.86
CA SER A 26 32.06 -9.65 -38.05
C SER A 26 32.73 -9.87 -36.69
N MET A 27 32.98 -11.13 -36.37
CA MET A 27 33.98 -11.53 -35.38
C MET A 27 35.36 -11.43 -36.02
N ILE A 28 36.37 -10.94 -35.29
CA ILE A 28 37.73 -11.52 -35.20
C ILE A 28 38.53 -10.78 -34.11
N ASN A 29 39.04 -11.61 -33.18
CA ASN A 29 40.20 -11.53 -32.30
C ASN A 29 40.54 -10.30 -31.43
N ALA A 30 40.52 -10.63 -30.14
CA ALA A 30 41.29 -10.06 -29.05
C ALA A 30 42.79 -9.91 -29.36
N SER A 31 43.36 -8.75 -29.00
CA SER A 31 44.43 -8.70 -27.99
C SER A 31 44.64 -7.26 -27.50
N THR A 32 44.65 -7.15 -26.17
CA THR A 32 45.43 -6.20 -25.36
C THR A 32 45.37 -4.70 -25.68
N ARG A 33 44.49 -4.00 -24.94
CA ARG A 33 44.83 -2.77 -24.23
C ARG A 33 43.94 -2.67 -22.99
N GLY A 34 44.52 -3.04 -21.84
CA GLY A 34 43.91 -2.83 -20.54
C GLY A 34 43.99 -1.35 -20.21
N GLU A 35 42.85 -0.67 -20.26
CA GLU A 35 42.67 0.65 -19.67
C GLU A 35 41.39 0.64 -18.83
N ASN A 36 41.60 0.71 -17.52
CA ASN A 36 40.74 1.24 -16.47
C ASN A 36 39.25 1.44 -16.83
N ARG A 37 38.48 0.36 -16.78
CA ARG A 37 37.12 0.45 -16.25
C ARG A 37 37.22 0.32 -14.74
N GLN A 38 37.34 1.46 -14.04
CA GLN A 38 36.80 1.55 -12.69
C GLN A 38 35.31 1.27 -12.81
N GLN A 39 34.97 0.02 -12.58
CA GLN A 39 33.62 -0.45 -12.36
C GLN A 39 33.15 0.28 -11.10
N THR A 40 32.39 1.35 -11.26
CA THR A 40 31.49 1.83 -10.22
C THR A 40 30.55 0.67 -9.91
N GLN A 41 30.94 -0.21 -8.99
CA GLN A 41 30.03 -1.15 -8.39
C GLN A 41 29.04 -0.29 -7.61
N ASN A 42 27.88 -0.01 -8.22
CA ASN A 42 26.69 0.41 -7.50
C ASN A 42 26.32 -0.73 -6.54
N THR A 43 26.95 -0.79 -5.37
CA THR A 43 26.54 -1.70 -4.30
C THR A 43 25.17 -1.25 -3.84
N THR A 44 24.13 -2.00 -4.24
CA THR A 44 22.76 -1.66 -3.86
C THR A 44 22.63 -1.66 -2.34
N ARG A 45 22.19 -0.54 -1.77
CA ARG A 45 21.95 -0.39 -0.32
C ARG A 45 20.97 -1.47 0.18
N TRP A 46 21.23 -2.02 1.36
CA TRP A 46 20.39 -3.02 2.00
C TRP A 46 19.19 -2.34 2.66
N ARG A 47 18.00 -2.71 2.19
CA ARG A 47 16.70 -2.38 2.76
C ARG A 47 16.20 -3.67 3.40
N ALA A 48 16.64 -3.89 4.63
CA ALA A 48 16.52 -5.17 5.29
C ALA A 48 15.37 -5.18 6.29
N VAL A 49 14.71 -6.33 6.39
CA VAL A 49 13.72 -6.62 7.44
C VAL A 49 14.07 -7.94 8.11
N HIS A 50 13.87 -8.00 9.43
CA HIS A 50 13.98 -9.24 10.20
C HIS A 50 12.60 -9.73 10.63
N LEU A 51 12.35 -11.01 10.42
CA LEU A 51 11.12 -11.71 10.83
C LEU A 51 11.48 -12.95 11.64
N MET A 52 10.75 -13.22 12.72
CA MET A 52 10.72 -14.56 13.31
C MET A 52 10.11 -15.53 12.31
N SER A 53 10.67 -16.74 12.21
CA SER A 53 10.14 -17.78 11.34
C SER A 53 8.66 -18.05 11.65
N PRO A 54 7.78 -18.11 10.64
CA PRO A 54 6.45 -18.66 10.85
C PRO A 54 6.56 -20.18 11.10
N GLY A 55 5.50 -20.79 11.61
CA GLY A 55 5.31 -22.23 11.45
C GLY A 55 4.88 -22.59 10.02
N HIS A 56 4.82 -23.88 9.72
CA HIS A 56 4.38 -24.40 8.40
C HIS A 56 3.07 -23.76 7.94
N ASP A 57 2.03 -23.78 8.78
CA ASP A 57 0.70 -23.25 8.46
C ASP A 57 0.67 -21.72 8.28
N GLY A 58 1.63 -21.00 8.86
CA GLY A 58 1.74 -19.54 8.77
C GLY A 58 2.52 -19.06 7.53
N LEU A 59 3.27 -19.94 6.87
CA LEU A 59 4.14 -19.58 5.74
C LEU A 59 3.37 -18.99 4.54
N PRO A 60 2.20 -19.51 4.12
CA PRO A 60 1.44 -18.92 3.01
C PRO A 60 1.14 -17.43 3.23
N LEU A 61 0.83 -17.04 4.47
CA LEU A 61 0.54 -15.67 4.81
C LEU A 61 1.78 -14.76 4.73
N VAL A 62 2.94 -15.26 5.18
CA VAL A 62 4.23 -14.55 5.06
C VAL A 62 4.61 -14.37 3.59
N ARG A 63 4.47 -15.41 2.76
CA ARG A 63 4.72 -15.34 1.32
C ARG A 63 3.86 -14.27 0.65
N ARG A 64 2.59 -14.17 1.07
CA ARG A 64 1.67 -13.14 0.59
C ARG A 64 2.12 -11.73 1.02
N ALA A 65 2.48 -11.53 2.29
CA ALA A 65 2.98 -10.24 2.77
C ALA A 65 4.28 -9.80 2.07
N ILE A 66 5.16 -10.75 1.72
CA ILE A 66 6.36 -10.45 0.93
C ILE A 66 5.97 -9.84 -0.41
N VAL A 67 5.07 -10.48 -1.15
CA VAL A 67 4.68 -10.07 -2.51
C VAL A 67 3.86 -8.78 -2.49
N GLU A 68 2.89 -8.68 -1.59
CA GLU A 68 1.93 -7.58 -1.57
C GLU A 68 2.43 -6.33 -0.85
N ARG A 69 3.42 -6.47 0.05
CA ARG A 69 3.86 -5.38 0.93
C ARG A 69 5.37 -5.14 0.86
N LEU A 70 6.19 -6.13 1.19
CA LEU A 70 7.65 -5.91 1.30
C LEU A 70 8.31 -5.58 -0.05
N VAL A 71 7.91 -6.26 -1.13
CA VAL A 71 8.40 -5.98 -2.49
C VAL A 71 8.02 -4.56 -2.95
N PRO A 72 6.75 -4.11 -2.86
CA PRO A 72 6.39 -2.73 -3.16
C PRO A 72 7.14 -1.68 -2.34
N MET A 73 7.42 -1.96 -1.05
CA MET A 73 8.24 -1.09 -0.20
C MET A 73 9.71 -1.02 -0.66
N GLY A 74 10.15 -1.99 -1.46
CA GLY A 74 11.50 -2.06 -2.01
C GLY A 74 12.47 -2.87 -1.16
N VAL A 75 11.99 -3.62 -0.16
CA VAL A 75 12.81 -4.54 0.64
C VAL A 75 13.59 -5.45 -0.29
N ASN A 76 14.89 -5.60 -0.05
CA ASN A 76 15.78 -6.44 -0.85
C ASN A 76 16.61 -7.42 0.00
N VAL A 77 16.48 -7.38 1.33
CA VAL A 77 17.07 -8.37 2.24
C VAL A 77 16.02 -8.77 3.27
N LEU A 78 15.83 -10.07 3.46
CA LEU A 78 15.01 -10.65 4.51
C LEU A 78 15.90 -11.52 5.39
N ILE A 79 16.03 -11.15 6.67
CA ILE A 79 16.68 -11.98 7.69
C ILE A 79 15.57 -12.77 8.39
N LEU A 80 15.60 -14.09 8.29
CA LEU A 80 14.58 -14.97 8.87
C LEU A 80 15.16 -15.69 10.07
N GLU A 81 14.67 -15.40 11.27
CA GLU A 81 15.10 -16.07 12.50
C GLU A 81 14.39 -17.41 12.69
N VAL A 82 15.13 -18.48 12.40
CA VAL A 82 14.61 -19.84 12.34
C VAL A 82 14.78 -20.56 13.67
N ASN A 83 15.96 -20.46 14.28
CA ASN A 83 16.31 -21.18 15.52
C ASN A 83 15.86 -22.65 15.46
N TYR A 84 15.24 -23.17 16.51
CA TYR A 84 14.72 -24.55 16.57
C TYR A 84 13.40 -24.76 15.82
N GLY A 85 12.87 -23.73 15.15
CA GLY A 85 11.65 -23.78 14.33
C GLY A 85 11.83 -24.42 12.95
N PHE A 86 12.76 -25.38 12.82
CA PHE A 86 13.03 -26.13 11.59
C PHE A 86 12.99 -27.64 11.86
N SER A 87 12.47 -28.39 10.88
CA SER A 87 12.36 -29.85 10.94
C SER A 87 13.69 -30.50 10.54
N TRP A 88 14.60 -30.57 11.51
CA TRP A 88 15.96 -31.05 11.32
C TRP A 88 16.02 -32.52 10.95
N LYS A 89 16.81 -32.84 9.92
CA LYS A 89 17.22 -34.21 9.58
C LYS A 89 18.46 -34.62 10.35
N SER A 90 19.41 -33.70 10.55
CA SER A 90 20.66 -33.98 11.27
C SER A 90 20.43 -34.27 12.75
N HIS A 91 19.52 -33.51 13.38
CA HIS A 91 19.17 -33.60 14.80
C HIS A 91 17.65 -33.46 15.03
N PRO A 92 16.84 -34.48 14.67
CA PRO A 92 15.38 -34.41 14.75
C PRO A 92 14.84 -34.09 16.16
N GLU A 93 15.58 -34.46 17.20
CA GLU A 93 15.25 -34.20 18.60
C GLU A 93 15.22 -32.72 18.99
N LEU A 94 15.78 -31.85 18.15
CA LEU A 94 15.88 -30.41 18.37
C LEU A 94 14.75 -29.60 17.71
N ALA A 95 13.87 -30.24 16.93
CA ALA A 95 12.79 -29.54 16.22
C ALA A 95 11.65 -29.14 17.17
N MET A 96 11.17 -27.90 17.06
CA MET A 96 9.97 -27.43 17.76
C MET A 96 8.67 -27.80 17.00
N PRO A 97 7.52 -27.91 17.69
CA PRO A 97 6.23 -28.16 17.04
C PRO A 97 5.89 -27.10 15.99
N GLY A 98 5.33 -27.53 14.85
CA GLY A 98 4.94 -26.64 13.75
C GLY A 98 6.10 -26.06 12.94
N ALA A 99 7.32 -26.55 13.15
CA ALA A 99 8.54 -26.13 12.46
C ALA A 99 8.42 -26.18 10.93
N LEU A 100 9.16 -25.28 10.26
CA LEU A 100 9.29 -25.31 8.81
C LEU A 100 9.99 -26.58 8.34
N THR A 101 9.54 -27.11 7.20
CA THR A 101 10.20 -28.22 6.52
C THR A 101 11.30 -27.70 5.57
N ARG A 102 12.13 -28.63 5.07
CA ARG A 102 13.07 -28.31 3.99
C ARG A 102 12.38 -27.78 2.73
N GLN A 103 11.20 -28.30 2.40
CA GLN A 103 10.43 -27.84 1.24
C GLN A 103 9.93 -26.39 1.45
N ASP A 104 9.43 -26.08 2.65
CA ASP A 104 9.00 -24.73 3.02
C ASP A 104 10.12 -23.70 2.86
N ALA A 105 11.33 -24.05 3.31
CA ALA A 105 12.52 -23.21 3.15
C ALA A 105 12.91 -23.02 1.68
N GLU A 106 12.89 -24.09 0.87
CA GLU A 106 13.18 -24.02 -0.56
C GLU A 106 12.16 -23.16 -1.32
N ASP A 107 10.88 -23.26 -0.98
CA ASP A 107 9.79 -22.49 -1.59
C ASP A 107 9.90 -21.00 -1.25
N LEU A 108 10.16 -20.68 0.02
CA LEU A 108 10.37 -19.30 0.47
C LEU A 108 11.61 -18.69 -0.19
N ALA A 109 12.70 -19.44 -0.29
CA ALA A 109 13.92 -19.01 -0.98
C ALA A 109 13.69 -18.80 -2.49
N GLY A 110 12.91 -19.68 -3.12
CA GLY A 110 12.49 -19.55 -4.52
C GLY A 110 11.69 -18.26 -4.77
N LEU A 111 10.72 -17.98 -3.90
CA LEU A 111 9.94 -16.74 -3.94
C LEU A 111 10.82 -15.49 -3.79
N CYS A 112 11.66 -15.45 -2.75
CA CYS A 112 12.52 -14.30 -2.48
C CYS A 112 13.46 -14.01 -3.66
N ARG A 113 14.11 -15.04 -4.20
CA ARG A 113 15.00 -14.92 -5.37
C ARG A 113 14.27 -14.40 -6.61
N ALA A 114 13.06 -14.90 -6.88
CA ALA A 114 12.24 -14.45 -8.00
C ALA A 114 11.78 -12.98 -7.86
N ARG A 115 11.84 -12.41 -6.65
CA ARG A 115 11.48 -11.02 -6.35
C ARG A 115 12.68 -10.12 -6.03
N GLY A 116 13.91 -10.63 -6.19
CA GLY A 116 15.13 -9.87 -5.91
C GLY A 116 15.38 -9.60 -4.42
N ILE A 117 14.83 -10.43 -3.54
CA ILE A 117 15.08 -10.39 -2.09
C ILE A 117 16.14 -11.44 -1.74
N ARG A 118 17.22 -11.01 -1.09
CA ARG A 118 18.22 -11.88 -0.49
C ARG A 118 17.69 -12.43 0.84
N LEU A 119 17.52 -13.74 0.94
CA LEU A 119 17.05 -14.42 2.15
C LEU A 119 18.24 -14.93 2.96
N ILE A 120 18.33 -14.53 4.23
CA ILE A 120 19.42 -14.87 5.15
C ILE A 120 18.81 -15.56 6.37
N PRO A 121 19.01 -16.87 6.58
CA PRO A 121 18.59 -17.52 7.81
C PRO A 121 19.41 -17.00 9.00
N LEU A 122 18.74 -16.86 10.16
CA LEU A 122 19.33 -16.55 11.45
C LEU A 122 19.11 -17.73 12.39
N PHE A 123 20.20 -18.20 13.00
CA PHE A 123 20.19 -19.19 14.08
C PHE A 123 20.96 -18.60 15.25
N ASN A 124 20.25 -18.29 16.33
CA ASN A 124 20.83 -17.58 17.46
C ASN A 124 21.75 -18.52 18.25
N CYS A 125 23.03 -18.18 18.22
CA CYS A 125 24.10 -18.95 18.82
C CYS A 125 24.53 -18.36 20.15
N LEU A 126 24.97 -19.26 21.04
CA LEU A 126 25.53 -18.96 22.35
C LEU A 126 24.49 -18.42 23.33
N GLY A 127 23.95 -17.22 23.12
CA GLY A 127 22.88 -16.60 23.92
C GLY A 127 21.49 -17.11 23.54
N HIS A 128 20.43 -16.64 24.22
CA HIS A 128 19.03 -16.99 23.92
C HIS A 128 18.71 -18.49 23.83
N GLN A 129 19.33 -19.31 24.67
CA GLN A 129 19.07 -20.76 24.72
C GLN A 129 17.92 -21.12 25.68
N SER A 130 17.24 -20.10 26.18
CA SER A 130 15.99 -20.19 26.90
C SER A 130 15.25 -18.86 26.83
N TRP A 131 13.97 -18.89 27.19
CA TRP A 131 13.17 -17.69 27.42
C TRP A 131 12.22 -17.89 28.58
N ALA A 132 12.20 -16.94 29.52
CA ALA A 132 11.44 -17.03 30.77
C ALA A 132 11.69 -18.41 31.42
N LYS A 133 10.62 -19.16 31.75
CA LYS A 133 10.74 -20.50 32.38
C LYS A 133 11.03 -21.65 31.42
N THR A 134 11.24 -21.37 30.13
CA THR A 134 11.36 -22.42 29.09
C THR A 134 12.79 -22.50 28.58
N THR A 135 13.46 -23.61 28.85
CA THR A 135 14.76 -23.92 28.22
C THR A 135 14.56 -24.59 26.86
N PHE A 136 15.34 -24.17 25.86
CA PHE A 136 15.16 -24.59 24.47
C PHE A 136 15.80 -25.95 24.17
N PRO A 137 15.40 -26.61 23.05
CA PRO A 137 15.68 -28.02 22.80
C PRO A 137 17.15 -28.43 22.98
N LEU A 138 18.11 -27.65 22.49
CA LEU A 138 19.54 -28.02 22.59
C LEU A 138 19.97 -28.29 24.03
N LEU A 139 19.68 -27.40 24.98
CA LEU A 139 20.09 -27.58 26.36
C LEU A 139 19.22 -28.61 27.11
N THR A 140 17.96 -28.81 26.70
CA THR A 140 17.14 -29.89 27.28
C THR A 140 17.57 -31.28 26.84
N LYS A 141 18.10 -31.43 25.61
CA LYS A 141 18.56 -32.71 25.06
C LYS A 141 20.04 -32.96 25.34
N HIS A 142 20.82 -31.88 25.43
CA HIS A 142 22.24 -31.88 25.72
C HIS A 142 22.56 -30.95 26.90
N PRO A 143 22.12 -31.26 28.13
CA PRO A 143 22.39 -30.43 29.31
C PRO A 143 23.90 -30.32 29.61
N GLU A 144 24.72 -31.23 29.09
CA GLU A 144 26.19 -31.14 29.18
C GLU A 144 26.77 -29.93 28.44
N PHE A 145 26.02 -29.32 27.53
CA PHE A 145 26.41 -28.11 26.81
C PHE A 145 26.11 -26.82 27.60
N ASP A 146 25.43 -26.87 28.73
CA ASP A 146 25.00 -25.67 29.44
C ASP A 146 26.18 -24.91 30.08
N GLU A 147 26.18 -23.58 29.98
CA GLU A 147 27.13 -22.71 30.69
C GLU A 147 26.75 -22.58 32.18
N THR A 148 25.48 -22.81 32.53
CA THR A 148 24.99 -22.74 33.91
C THR A 148 24.35 -24.06 34.37
N PRO A 149 25.14 -25.16 34.42
CA PRO A 149 24.63 -26.50 34.73
C PRO A 149 24.12 -26.64 36.18
N ASP A 150 24.48 -25.70 37.06
CA ASP A 150 24.05 -25.62 38.44
C ASP A 150 22.68 -24.93 38.62
N ILE A 151 22.17 -24.26 37.58
CA ILE A 151 20.86 -23.58 37.61
C ILE A 151 19.77 -24.53 37.10
N PRO A 152 18.62 -24.68 37.78
CA PRO A 152 17.49 -25.48 37.30
C PRO A 152 16.90 -25.04 35.94
N MET A 153 16.43 -25.99 35.13
CA MET A 153 16.00 -25.76 33.72
C MET A 153 14.75 -24.87 33.55
N ASP A 154 14.08 -24.49 34.65
CA ASP A 154 13.01 -23.49 34.68
C ASP A 154 13.52 -22.05 34.91
N ASN A 155 14.84 -21.86 34.87
CA ASN A 155 15.55 -20.58 34.80
C ASN A 155 15.31 -19.61 35.98
N PRO A 156 15.36 -20.06 37.24
CA PRO A 156 15.21 -19.14 38.37
C PRO A 156 16.37 -18.15 38.41
N GLY A 157 16.04 -16.86 38.52
CA GLY A 157 17.03 -15.79 38.78
C GLY A 157 17.94 -15.45 37.60
N ILE A 158 17.70 -16.00 36.41
CA ILE A 158 18.42 -15.67 35.18
C ILE A 158 17.48 -15.15 34.09
N TYR A 159 18.03 -14.37 33.16
CA TYR A 159 17.27 -13.83 32.03
C TYR A 159 17.10 -14.88 30.90
N CYS A 160 18.21 -15.32 30.31
CA CYS A 160 18.23 -16.39 29.32
C CYS A 160 19.52 -17.22 29.45
N ARG A 161 19.47 -18.49 29.08
CA ARG A 161 20.60 -19.43 29.14
C ARG A 161 21.58 -19.20 28.01
N SER A 162 22.81 -19.64 28.25
CA SER A 162 23.85 -19.74 27.23
C SER A 162 24.49 -21.13 27.25
N TRP A 163 25.01 -21.59 26.12
CA TRP A 163 25.81 -22.82 26.10
C TRP A 163 27.29 -22.53 26.36
N CYS A 164 28.03 -23.53 26.85
CA CYS A 164 29.46 -23.47 27.09
C CYS A 164 30.22 -23.40 25.76
N PRO A 165 30.89 -22.27 25.42
CA PRO A 165 31.61 -22.11 24.16
C PRO A 165 32.88 -22.97 24.06
N GLN A 166 33.24 -23.72 25.11
CA GLN A 166 34.39 -24.61 25.15
C GLN A 166 34.03 -26.09 25.14
N HIS A 167 32.74 -26.43 25.13
CA HIS A 167 32.35 -27.83 25.08
C HIS A 167 32.72 -28.44 23.71
N PRO A 168 33.55 -29.49 23.63
CA PRO A 168 34.03 -30.03 22.34
C PRO A 168 32.92 -30.66 21.48
N GLY A 169 31.76 -30.95 22.09
CA GLY A 169 30.60 -31.51 21.42
C GLY A 169 29.65 -30.49 20.80
N VAL A 170 29.59 -29.25 21.31
CA VAL A 170 28.50 -28.32 20.93
C VAL A 170 28.59 -27.92 19.45
N ASN A 171 29.79 -27.63 18.97
CA ASN A 171 30.01 -27.23 17.57
C ASN A 171 29.72 -28.37 16.59
N LYS A 172 29.80 -29.65 16.99
CA LYS A 172 29.42 -30.76 16.11
C LYS A 172 27.94 -30.71 15.76
N VAL A 173 27.11 -30.39 16.77
CA VAL A 173 25.66 -30.22 16.60
C VAL A 173 25.37 -28.92 15.87
N VAL A 174 25.88 -27.79 16.39
CA VAL A 174 25.60 -26.45 15.85
C VAL A 174 26.02 -26.33 14.37
N PHE A 175 27.20 -26.85 13.98
CA PHE A 175 27.62 -26.80 12.58
C PHE A 175 26.75 -27.65 11.65
N ALA A 176 26.22 -28.79 12.13
CA ALA A 176 25.27 -29.58 11.35
C ALA A 176 23.96 -28.82 11.11
N LEU A 177 23.43 -28.13 12.13
CA LEU A 177 22.25 -27.28 12.00
C LEU A 177 22.48 -26.11 11.04
N MET A 178 23.61 -25.40 11.18
CA MET A 178 23.99 -24.30 10.29
C MET A 178 24.10 -24.78 8.83
N ASP A 179 24.75 -25.93 8.61
CA ASP A 179 24.92 -26.49 7.29
C ASP A 179 23.59 -26.86 6.63
N GLU A 180 22.68 -27.45 7.42
CA GLU A 180 21.35 -27.83 6.97
C GLU A 180 20.47 -26.62 6.62
N LEU A 181 20.52 -25.53 7.40
CA LEU A 181 19.83 -24.28 7.06
C LEU A 181 20.38 -23.66 5.77
N LEU A 182 21.70 -23.55 5.63
CA LEU A 182 22.32 -22.99 4.42
C LEU A 182 21.87 -23.75 3.16
N ASP A 183 21.83 -25.07 3.24
CA ASP A 183 21.44 -25.93 2.12
C ASP A 183 19.93 -25.84 1.82
N ALA A 184 19.07 -25.83 2.84
CA ALA A 184 17.62 -25.74 2.67
C ALA A 184 17.21 -24.38 2.08
N PHE A 185 17.75 -23.28 2.60
CA PHE A 185 17.45 -21.93 2.11
C PHE A 185 18.26 -21.54 0.86
N LYS A 186 19.25 -22.34 0.46
CA LYS A 186 20.21 -22.02 -0.62
C LYS A 186 20.83 -20.64 -0.39
N ALA A 187 21.23 -20.39 0.85
CA ALA A 187 21.66 -19.08 1.33
C ALA A 187 23.17 -18.88 1.12
N ASP A 188 23.55 -17.64 0.83
CA ASP A 188 24.95 -17.20 0.70
C ASP A 188 25.46 -16.49 1.97
N ALA A 189 24.65 -16.50 3.03
CA ALA A 189 24.95 -15.92 4.32
C ALA A 189 24.16 -16.61 5.44
N LEU A 190 24.69 -16.52 6.66
CA LEU A 190 24.01 -16.92 7.89
C LEU A 190 24.21 -15.83 8.96
N HIS A 191 23.15 -15.48 9.66
CA HIS A 191 23.23 -14.64 10.85
C HIS A 191 23.31 -15.52 12.09
N VAL A 192 24.38 -15.42 12.87
CA VAL A 192 24.63 -16.31 14.03
C VAL A 192 24.02 -15.81 15.33
N GLY A 193 23.36 -14.65 15.31
CA GLY A 193 22.82 -14.03 16.52
C GLY A 193 23.96 -13.50 17.39
N MET A 194 24.24 -14.19 18.50
CA MET A 194 25.29 -13.86 19.47
C MET A 194 24.99 -12.64 20.35
N ASP A 195 23.72 -12.24 20.42
CA ASP A 195 23.22 -11.17 21.29
C ASP A 195 22.97 -11.65 22.72
N GLU A 196 22.95 -10.69 23.64
CA GLU A 196 22.45 -10.87 25.01
C GLU A 196 23.10 -12.04 25.77
N VAL A 197 24.35 -12.37 25.43
CA VAL A 197 25.17 -13.38 26.13
C VAL A 197 25.57 -12.82 27.50
N PHE A 198 24.67 -12.91 28.47
CA PHE A 198 24.90 -12.48 29.85
C PHE A 198 25.68 -13.51 30.66
N LEU A 199 25.39 -14.79 30.44
CA LEU A 199 25.97 -15.91 31.16
C LEU A 199 27.16 -16.45 30.38
N ILE A 200 28.37 -16.07 30.80
CA ILE A 200 29.63 -16.52 30.23
C ILE A 200 30.72 -16.47 31.32
N ALA A 201 31.65 -17.42 31.30
CA ALA A 201 32.61 -17.63 32.39
C ALA A 201 31.90 -17.91 33.74
N HIS A 202 30.74 -18.57 33.70
CA HIS A 202 29.94 -18.82 34.89
C HIS A 202 30.69 -19.70 35.89
N GLN A 203 30.50 -19.46 37.19
CA GLN A 203 31.20 -20.20 38.25
C GLN A 203 30.78 -21.67 38.33
N GLY A 204 29.57 -22.00 37.88
CA GLY A 204 29.11 -23.38 37.73
C GLY A 204 29.68 -24.12 36.51
N CYS A 205 30.23 -23.41 35.51
CA CYS A 205 30.75 -24.04 34.31
C CYS A 205 32.13 -24.67 34.57
N PRO A 206 32.29 -26.00 34.42
CA PRO A 206 33.57 -26.66 34.69
C PRO A 206 34.68 -26.29 33.71
N ARG A 207 34.32 -25.72 32.54
CA ARG A 207 35.27 -25.33 31.49
C ARG A 207 35.56 -23.84 31.52
N CYS A 208 34.51 -23.02 31.60
CA CYS A 208 34.64 -21.57 31.44
C CYS A 208 34.94 -20.81 32.74
N ARG A 209 34.71 -21.40 33.92
CA ARG A 209 34.94 -20.72 35.22
C ARG A 209 36.36 -20.15 35.29
N GLY A 210 36.45 -18.88 35.64
CA GLY A 210 37.72 -18.17 35.88
C GLY A 210 38.48 -17.78 34.61
N GLN A 211 37.91 -18.02 33.43
CA GLN A 211 38.48 -17.55 32.16
C GLN A 211 37.98 -16.15 31.80
N ASP A 212 38.69 -15.49 30.90
CA ASP A 212 38.37 -14.18 30.35
C ASP A 212 37.12 -14.26 29.43
N PRO A 213 36.00 -13.60 29.77
CA PRO A 213 34.79 -13.56 28.96
C PRO A 213 35.01 -13.12 27.51
N ALA A 214 35.87 -12.12 27.27
CA ALA A 214 36.15 -11.63 25.92
C ALA A 214 36.81 -12.71 25.06
N ARG A 215 37.75 -13.48 25.63
CA ARG A 215 38.41 -14.59 24.92
C ARG A 215 37.46 -15.74 24.65
N LEU A 216 36.58 -16.06 25.59
CA LEU A 216 35.56 -17.09 25.42
C LEU A 216 34.56 -16.71 24.31
N PHE A 217 34.08 -15.47 24.32
CA PHE A 217 33.18 -14.95 23.30
C PHE A 217 33.85 -14.91 21.91
N ALA A 218 35.06 -14.35 21.82
CA ALA A 218 35.84 -14.31 20.59
C ALA A 218 36.14 -15.72 20.05
N ARG A 219 36.42 -16.70 20.92
CA ARG A 219 36.60 -18.10 20.51
C ARG A 219 35.36 -18.64 19.80
N ALA A 220 34.17 -18.46 20.38
CA ALA A 220 32.93 -18.91 19.77
C ALA A 220 32.68 -18.22 18.40
N VAL A 221 32.87 -16.90 18.34
CA VAL A 221 32.80 -16.14 17.08
C VAL A 221 33.75 -16.72 16.02
N ASN A 222 35.01 -16.95 16.38
CA ASN A 222 36.03 -17.45 15.47
C ASN A 222 35.76 -18.88 15.01
N ASP A 223 35.26 -19.76 15.88
CA ASP A 223 34.84 -21.11 15.51
C ASP A 223 33.72 -21.06 14.45
N TYR A 224 32.72 -20.19 14.63
CA TYR A 224 31.61 -20.05 13.69
C TYR A 224 32.04 -19.41 12.38
N HIS A 225 32.89 -18.38 12.44
CA HIS A 225 33.47 -17.75 11.26
C HIS A 225 34.31 -18.73 10.43
N ASN A 226 35.18 -19.51 11.08
CA ASN A 226 36.00 -20.51 10.41
C ASN A 226 35.14 -21.55 9.67
N HIS A 227 34.02 -21.97 10.27
CA HIS A 227 33.10 -22.91 9.62
C HIS A 227 32.30 -22.25 8.48
N LEU A 228 31.68 -21.10 8.72
CA LEU A 228 30.80 -20.43 7.76
C LEU A 228 31.57 -19.75 6.62
N VAL A 229 32.56 -18.93 6.95
CA VAL A 229 33.35 -18.19 5.97
C VAL A 229 34.48 -19.07 5.44
N GLY A 230 35.28 -19.66 6.34
CA GLY A 230 36.48 -20.42 5.96
C GLY A 230 36.16 -21.71 5.20
N ARG A 231 35.24 -22.53 5.72
CA ARG A 231 34.87 -23.83 5.11
C ARG A 231 33.71 -23.73 4.13
N ARG A 232 32.62 -23.04 4.48
CA ARG A 232 31.40 -22.97 3.64
C ARG A 232 31.45 -21.84 2.60
N GLY A 233 32.31 -20.83 2.75
CA GLY A 233 32.44 -19.72 1.82
C GLY A 233 31.25 -18.75 1.82
N VAL A 234 30.45 -18.72 2.90
CA VAL A 234 29.28 -17.83 3.02
C VAL A 234 29.59 -16.61 3.89
N THR A 235 28.77 -15.55 3.79
CA THR A 235 28.93 -14.38 4.67
C THR A 235 28.37 -14.64 6.07
N MET A 236 29.09 -14.22 7.11
CA MET A 236 28.60 -14.24 8.48
C MET A 236 28.05 -12.87 8.91
N LEU A 237 26.85 -12.86 9.50
CA LEU A 237 26.25 -11.70 10.18
C LEU A 237 26.13 -11.99 11.68
N MET A 238 26.14 -10.96 12.51
CA MET A 238 26.12 -11.06 13.98
C MET A 238 25.56 -9.78 14.60
N TRP A 239 24.88 -9.90 15.74
CA TRP A 239 24.50 -8.74 16.56
C TRP A 239 25.72 -8.13 17.26
N GLY A 240 25.80 -6.79 17.29
CA GLY A 240 26.99 -6.07 17.75
C GLY A 240 27.13 -5.87 19.26
N ASP A 241 26.08 -6.08 20.04
CA ASP A 241 25.97 -5.60 21.44
C ASP A 241 27.09 -6.12 22.36
N ARG A 242 27.49 -7.40 22.24
CA ARG A 242 28.56 -7.97 23.08
C ARG A 242 29.98 -7.49 22.71
N LEU A 243 30.13 -6.69 21.65
CA LEU A 243 31.40 -6.05 21.24
C LEU A 243 31.52 -4.59 21.68
N LEU A 244 30.47 -4.03 22.29
CA LEU A 244 30.40 -2.65 22.74
C LEU A 244 30.65 -2.57 24.25
N ASP A 245 31.49 -1.64 24.71
CA ASP A 245 31.71 -1.40 26.14
C ASP A 245 30.67 -0.40 26.67
N ASP A 246 29.82 -0.81 27.62
CA ASP A 246 28.79 0.09 28.18
C ASP A 246 29.38 1.31 28.89
N ALA A 247 30.60 1.19 29.46
CA ALA A 247 31.26 2.32 30.12
C ALA A 247 31.64 3.44 29.14
N VAL A 248 31.73 3.11 27.84
CA VAL A 248 32.04 4.05 26.75
C VAL A 248 30.78 4.43 25.97
N MET A 249 29.92 3.47 25.65
CA MET A 249 28.76 3.70 24.77
C MET A 249 27.54 4.24 25.51
N HIS A 250 27.39 3.93 26.81
CA HIS A 250 26.22 4.27 27.61
C HIS A 250 24.90 3.76 27.01
N TYR A 251 24.91 2.50 26.55
CA TYR A 251 23.77 1.87 25.86
C TYR A 251 22.93 0.98 26.80
N GLY A 252 23.45 0.69 27.99
CA GLY A 252 22.85 -0.25 28.92
C GLY A 252 23.25 -1.68 28.61
N GLN A 253 23.00 -2.56 29.58
CA GLN A 253 23.47 -3.96 29.54
C GLN A 253 22.85 -4.80 28.40
N TRP A 254 21.74 -4.37 27.82
CA TRP A 254 21.07 -5.07 26.72
C TRP A 254 21.78 -4.78 25.40
N GLU A 255 22.05 -3.51 25.11
CA GLU A 255 22.65 -3.03 23.86
C GLU A 255 24.19 -2.96 23.92
N SER A 256 24.80 -3.24 25.08
CA SER A 256 26.25 -3.24 25.26
C SER A 256 26.71 -4.14 26.41
N SER A 257 28.00 -4.47 26.43
CA SER A 257 28.63 -5.36 27.39
C SER A 257 28.87 -4.70 28.76
N ARG A 258 28.35 -5.34 29.81
CA ARG A 258 28.77 -5.13 31.22
C ARG A 258 29.50 -6.32 31.83
N ASN A 259 29.64 -7.42 31.08
CA ASN A 259 30.20 -8.68 31.56
C ASN A 259 31.61 -8.96 30.99
N GLY A 260 32.29 -7.92 30.50
CA GLY A 260 33.68 -8.00 30.06
C GLY A 260 33.89 -8.62 28.69
N THR A 261 32.86 -8.71 27.85
CA THR A 261 32.97 -9.27 26.49
C THR A 261 33.48 -8.27 25.44
N ALA A 262 33.34 -6.95 25.67
CA ALA A 262 33.66 -5.90 24.68
C ALA A 262 35.07 -5.99 24.04
N PRO A 263 36.17 -6.33 24.76
CA PRO A 263 37.50 -6.48 24.15
C PRO A 263 37.57 -7.53 23.03
N ALA A 264 36.59 -8.43 22.92
CA ALA A 264 36.47 -9.38 21.82
C ALA A 264 36.41 -8.71 20.45
N VAL A 265 36.02 -7.44 20.37
CA VAL A 265 35.96 -6.67 19.12
C VAL A 265 37.28 -6.69 18.36
N ASP A 266 38.42 -6.74 19.07
CA ASP A 266 39.77 -6.76 18.48
C ASP A 266 40.29 -8.17 18.18
N MET A 267 39.54 -9.21 18.56
CA MET A 267 39.92 -10.62 18.42
C MET A 267 39.14 -11.37 17.32
N VAL A 268 38.18 -10.70 16.67
CA VAL A 268 37.28 -11.30 15.68
C VAL A 268 37.48 -10.75 14.26
N PRO A 269 37.25 -11.55 13.21
CA PRO A 269 37.40 -11.17 11.80
C PRO A 269 36.54 -9.97 11.39
N LYS A 270 37.11 -9.07 10.58
CA LYS A 270 36.48 -7.79 10.19
C LYS A 270 35.55 -7.88 8.98
N ASP A 271 35.55 -9.00 8.29
CA ASP A 271 34.64 -9.29 7.18
C ASP A 271 33.24 -9.72 7.66
N ILE A 272 33.05 -9.97 8.96
CA ILE A 272 31.73 -10.12 9.59
C ILE A 272 30.91 -8.85 9.39
N VAL A 273 29.63 -9.01 9.05
CA VAL A 273 28.67 -7.90 9.05
C VAL A 273 28.08 -7.75 10.45
N ILE A 274 28.25 -6.58 11.03
CA ILE A 274 27.71 -6.25 12.35
C ILE A 274 26.33 -5.63 12.18
N CYS A 275 25.31 -6.31 12.71
CA CYS A 275 23.97 -5.79 12.88
C CYS A 275 23.93 -5.01 14.20
N ASP A 276 24.08 -3.69 14.10
CA ASP A 276 24.27 -2.78 15.22
C ASP A 276 22.90 -2.28 15.73
N TRP A 277 22.36 -2.91 16.78
CA TRP A 277 20.97 -2.74 17.18
C TRP A 277 20.77 -1.76 18.34
N HIS A 278 19.90 -0.77 18.13
CA HIS A 278 19.54 0.26 19.12
C HIS A 278 18.07 0.63 18.98
N TYR A 279 17.30 0.61 20.07
CA TYR A 279 15.83 0.74 19.99
C TYR A 279 15.28 2.05 20.51
N GLU A 280 16.06 2.80 21.28
CA GLU A 280 15.68 4.11 21.78
C GLU A 280 16.23 5.24 20.91
N LYS A 281 15.51 6.36 20.91
CA LYS A 281 15.95 7.58 20.22
C LYS A 281 17.12 8.18 21.01
N ARG A 282 18.19 8.53 20.30
CA ARG A 282 19.39 9.13 20.89
C ARG A 282 19.81 10.38 20.12
N ASP A 283 20.57 11.25 20.77
CA ASP A 283 21.20 12.41 20.13
C ASP A 283 22.29 11.96 19.16
N ASP A 284 23.01 10.89 19.49
CA ASP A 284 23.99 10.24 18.64
C ASP A 284 24.03 8.70 18.81
N TYR A 285 24.68 8.06 17.85
CA TYR A 285 24.89 6.61 17.82
C TYR A 285 26.39 6.29 17.65
N PRO A 286 27.21 6.40 18.73
CA PRO A 286 28.66 6.21 18.68
C PRO A 286 29.15 4.81 18.26
N SER A 287 28.33 3.76 18.37
CA SER A 287 28.66 2.41 17.88
C SER A 287 28.89 2.38 16.36
N ILE A 288 28.12 3.14 15.59
CA ILE A 288 28.24 3.20 14.12
C ILE A 288 29.67 3.59 13.69
N PRO A 289 30.20 4.78 14.06
CA PRO A 289 31.57 5.15 13.70
C PRO A 289 32.61 4.25 14.38
N PHE A 290 32.32 3.71 15.57
CA PHE A 290 33.21 2.76 16.24
C PHE A 290 33.42 1.49 15.42
N PHE A 291 32.36 0.81 14.97
CA PHE A 291 32.46 -0.41 14.18
C PHE A 291 33.09 -0.16 12.81
N LEU A 292 32.72 0.94 12.14
CA LEU A 292 33.38 1.34 10.89
C LEU A 292 34.88 1.58 11.08
N GLY A 293 35.25 2.26 12.17
CA GLY A 293 36.65 2.50 12.55
C GLY A 293 37.43 1.21 12.84
N LYS A 294 36.77 0.20 13.41
CA LYS A 294 37.33 -1.14 13.66
C LYS A 294 37.44 -2.01 12.40
N GLY A 295 36.91 -1.58 11.26
CA GLY A 295 37.04 -2.28 9.98
C GLY A 295 35.79 -3.00 9.49
N PHE A 296 34.73 -3.06 10.30
CA PHE A 296 33.56 -3.90 9.99
C PHE A 296 32.65 -3.29 8.92
N ARG A 297 31.85 -4.17 8.30
CA ARG A 297 30.62 -3.78 7.60
C ARG A 297 29.51 -3.63 8.62
N VAL A 298 28.74 -2.55 8.53
CA VAL A 298 27.75 -2.17 9.55
C VAL A 298 26.37 -2.10 8.92
N LEU A 299 25.40 -2.69 9.63
CA LEU A 299 23.98 -2.66 9.32
C LEU A 299 23.22 -2.20 10.58
N PRO A 300 23.00 -0.89 10.76
CA PRO A 300 22.19 -0.36 11.85
C PRO A 300 20.81 -1.03 11.89
N SER A 301 20.37 -1.42 13.08
CA SER A 301 19.23 -2.32 13.29
C SER A 301 18.22 -1.72 14.28
N SER A 302 17.10 -1.22 13.77
CA SER A 302 16.06 -0.57 14.59
C SER A 302 14.90 -1.52 14.89
N TRP A 303 14.08 -1.17 15.89
CA TRP A 303 12.83 -1.87 16.19
C TRP A 303 11.58 -1.00 15.97
N ARG A 304 10.64 -1.02 16.92
CA ARG A 304 9.24 -0.62 16.80
C ARG A 304 8.96 0.85 17.04
N ASN A 305 9.85 1.56 17.74
CA ASN A 305 9.70 2.98 17.93
C ASN A 305 10.07 3.69 16.63
N ALA A 306 9.06 4.20 15.93
CA ALA A 306 9.23 4.79 14.61
C ALA A 306 10.20 5.99 14.59
N ASP A 307 10.21 6.82 15.64
CA ASP A 307 11.06 8.01 15.70
C ASP A 307 12.52 7.62 16.03
N ALA A 308 12.71 6.61 16.89
CA ALA A 308 14.03 6.03 17.15
C ALA A 308 14.59 5.32 15.92
N ALA A 309 13.74 4.56 15.21
CA ALA A 309 14.12 3.84 14.00
C ALA A 309 14.59 4.78 12.89
N LEU A 310 13.86 5.89 12.67
CA LEU A 310 14.29 6.94 11.76
C LEU A 310 15.58 7.61 12.19
N ALA A 311 15.75 7.94 13.48
CA ALA A 311 16.96 8.57 13.97
C ALA A 311 18.21 7.71 13.72
N LEU A 312 18.12 6.40 14.01
CA LEU A 312 19.20 5.45 13.73
C LEU A 312 19.48 5.32 12.23
N LEU A 313 18.42 5.27 11.39
CA LEU A 313 18.56 5.26 9.93
C LEU A 313 19.31 6.51 9.44
N GLU A 314 18.91 7.71 9.85
CA GLU A 314 19.57 8.95 9.43
C GLU A 314 21.04 9.00 9.89
N ALA A 315 21.33 8.51 11.11
CA ALA A 315 22.70 8.41 11.60
C ALA A 315 23.58 7.51 10.72
N GLY A 316 23.02 6.43 10.19
CA GLY A 316 23.67 5.57 9.19
C GLY A 316 23.79 6.24 7.82
N LEU A 317 22.72 6.88 7.32
CA LEU A 317 22.71 7.57 6.02
C LEU A 317 23.71 8.74 5.95
N ALA A 318 23.99 9.39 7.08
CA ALA A 318 25.00 10.45 7.18
C ALA A 318 26.45 9.95 7.00
N ARG A 319 26.69 8.63 6.96
CA ARG A 319 28.03 8.04 6.77
C ARG A 319 28.28 7.69 5.31
N HIS A 320 29.23 8.38 4.70
CA HIS A 320 29.72 8.11 3.34
C HIS A 320 30.83 7.05 3.36
N ASP A 321 30.50 5.82 3.73
CA ASP A 321 31.42 4.68 3.76
C ASP A 321 30.80 3.48 3.04
N SER A 322 31.53 2.82 2.14
CA SER A 322 31.03 1.65 1.39
C SER A 322 30.72 0.45 2.28
N ARG A 323 31.20 0.44 3.53
CA ARG A 323 30.93 -0.58 4.54
C ARG A 323 29.63 -0.33 5.31
N MET A 324 29.03 0.86 5.17
CA MET A 324 27.68 1.16 5.67
C MET A 324 26.65 0.56 4.72
N LEU A 325 26.15 -0.64 5.05
CA LEU A 325 25.40 -1.45 4.08
C LEU A 325 23.99 -0.95 3.81
N GLY A 326 23.34 -0.34 4.80
CA GLY A 326 21.94 0.04 4.72
C GLY A 326 21.29 0.13 6.09
N HIS A 327 20.07 -0.41 6.23
CA HIS A 327 19.34 -0.43 7.50
C HIS A 327 18.50 -1.70 7.64
N LEU A 328 18.43 -2.25 8.84
CA LEU A 328 17.62 -3.41 9.21
C LEU A 328 16.49 -3.00 10.15
N CYS A 329 15.25 -3.25 9.76
CA CYS A 329 14.11 -3.13 10.67
C CYS A 329 13.81 -4.51 11.27
N THR A 330 14.05 -4.67 12.56
CA THR A 330 13.67 -5.86 13.32
C THR A 330 12.22 -5.78 13.74
N THR A 331 11.58 -6.95 13.86
CA THR A 331 10.17 -7.03 14.25
C THR A 331 9.94 -7.67 15.60
N TRP A 332 10.75 -8.66 15.97
CA TRP A 332 10.63 -9.44 17.21
C TRP A 332 9.24 -10.03 17.45
N ALA A 333 8.48 -10.23 16.37
CA ALA A 333 7.13 -10.77 16.38
C ALA A 333 7.06 -11.94 15.40
N GLY A 334 6.16 -12.90 15.67
CA GLY A 334 5.95 -14.06 14.81
C GLY A 334 5.71 -13.62 13.36
N GLY A 335 6.35 -14.28 12.38
CA GLY A 335 6.24 -13.89 10.97
C GLY A 335 4.79 -13.77 10.49
N GLU A 336 3.91 -14.67 10.96
CA GLU A 336 2.47 -14.63 10.69
C GLU A 336 1.80 -13.37 11.25
N GLN A 337 2.14 -12.97 12.48
CA GLN A 337 1.57 -11.78 13.13
C GLN A 337 1.92 -10.52 12.35
N ILE A 338 3.19 -10.35 11.97
CA ILE A 338 3.64 -9.23 11.14
C ILE A 338 2.98 -9.25 9.77
N ALA A 339 2.86 -10.43 9.16
CA ALA A 339 2.18 -10.57 7.87
C ALA A 339 0.71 -10.12 7.94
N ARG A 340 -0.05 -10.50 8.99
CA ARG A 340 -1.44 -10.05 9.20
C ARG A 340 -1.53 -8.54 9.33
N VAL A 341 -0.63 -7.93 10.09
CA VAL A 341 -0.57 -6.47 10.27
C VAL A 341 -0.30 -5.78 8.94
N LEU A 342 0.76 -6.20 8.23
CA LEU A 342 1.12 -5.63 6.93
C LEU A 342 0.00 -5.81 5.90
N LEU A 343 -0.76 -6.91 5.93
CA LEU A 343 -1.87 -7.14 5.01
C LEU A 343 -3.17 -6.42 5.40
N GLY A 344 -3.21 -5.75 6.56
CA GLY A 344 -4.40 -5.09 7.09
C GLY A 344 -5.47 -6.07 7.60
N GLU A 345 -5.07 -7.29 7.95
CA GLU A 345 -5.95 -8.40 8.35
C GLU A 345 -5.91 -8.67 9.86
N SER A 346 -5.18 -7.86 10.63
CA SER A 346 -5.21 -7.93 12.10
C SER A 346 -6.56 -7.42 12.62
N LYS A 347 -7.21 -8.15 13.54
CA LYS A 347 -8.38 -7.63 14.27
C LYS A 347 -7.94 -6.45 15.13
N GLN A 348 -8.63 -5.31 15.05
CA GLN A 348 -8.42 -4.18 15.96
C GLN A 348 -8.84 -4.59 17.38
N GLU A 349 -7.95 -5.23 18.13
CA GLU A 349 -8.11 -5.35 19.57
C GLU A 349 -7.85 -3.97 20.19
N ARG A 350 -8.88 -3.44 20.87
CA ARG A 350 -8.80 -2.17 21.58
C ARG A 350 -7.77 -2.31 22.71
N GLN A 351 -6.87 -1.33 22.82
CA GLN A 351 -6.14 -0.93 24.04
C GLN A 351 -4.86 -1.67 24.49
N SER A 352 -4.26 -2.60 23.73
CA SER A 352 -2.89 -3.08 24.05
C SER A 352 -1.82 -2.50 23.10
N ARG A 353 -0.61 -2.22 23.62
CA ARG A 353 0.58 -1.92 22.81
C ARG A 353 0.88 -3.14 21.95
N ASP A 354 0.51 -3.08 20.67
CA ASP A 354 0.73 -4.16 19.72
C ASP A 354 2.11 -3.96 19.06
N ASN A 355 3.12 -4.64 19.61
CA ASN A 355 4.50 -4.59 19.12
C ASN A 355 4.61 -4.85 17.62
N ALA A 356 3.74 -5.70 17.05
CA ALA A 356 3.78 -6.03 15.64
C ALA A 356 3.30 -4.87 14.77
N ARG A 357 2.28 -4.12 15.23
CA ARG A 357 1.81 -2.88 14.56
C ARG A 357 2.86 -1.79 14.61
N GLU A 358 3.45 -1.56 15.78
CA GLU A 358 4.51 -0.56 15.95
C GLU A 358 5.74 -0.91 15.09
N ALA A 359 6.16 -2.17 15.07
CA ALA A 359 7.26 -2.64 14.22
C ALA A 359 6.97 -2.53 12.72
N ALA A 360 5.77 -2.94 12.28
CA ALA A 360 5.37 -2.80 10.88
C ALA A 360 5.33 -1.32 10.46
N PHE A 361 4.87 -0.43 11.33
CA PHE A 361 4.87 1.01 11.05
C PHE A 361 6.29 1.59 10.97
N ALA A 362 7.17 1.24 11.90
CA ALA A 362 8.58 1.65 11.85
C ALA A 362 9.28 1.15 10.57
N LEU A 363 9.00 -0.10 10.15
CA LEU A 363 9.45 -0.65 8.88
C LEU A 363 8.97 0.19 7.70
N GLU A 364 7.65 0.46 7.61
CA GLU A 364 7.08 1.26 6.52
C GLU A 364 7.72 2.64 6.44
N LEU A 365 7.96 3.27 7.59
CA LEU A 365 8.56 4.59 7.68
C LEU A 365 10.03 4.60 7.18
N CYS A 366 10.83 3.64 7.64
CA CYS A 366 12.22 3.49 7.20
C CYS A 366 12.31 3.17 5.71
N MET A 367 11.47 2.25 5.20
CA MET A 367 11.44 1.90 3.78
C MET A 367 10.97 3.07 2.91
N ALA A 368 9.99 3.85 3.37
CA ALA A 368 9.55 5.05 2.68
C ALA A 368 10.66 6.11 2.64
N ARG A 369 11.45 6.28 3.70
CA ARG A 369 12.61 7.20 3.72
C ARG A 369 13.72 6.76 2.78
N LEU A 370 14.03 5.47 2.75
CA LEU A 370 14.97 4.85 1.80
C LEU A 370 14.44 4.91 0.36
N GLY A 371 13.12 5.01 0.17
CA GLY A 371 12.46 5.20 -1.12
C GLY A 371 12.48 6.62 -1.67
N CYS A 372 13.02 7.62 -0.94
CA CYS A 372 13.18 8.99 -1.43
C CYS A 372 14.46 9.19 -2.27
N GLU A 373 15.21 8.14 -2.56
CA GLU A 373 16.33 8.21 -3.51
C GLU A 373 15.82 8.59 -4.91
N PRO A 374 16.54 9.41 -5.71
CA PRO A 374 16.06 9.95 -6.98
C PRO A 374 15.48 8.90 -7.95
N ASP A 375 16.13 7.75 -8.09
CA ASP A 375 15.68 6.66 -8.96
C ASP A 375 14.30 6.11 -8.55
N ARG A 376 14.01 6.08 -7.25
CA ARG A 376 12.72 5.57 -6.72
C ARG A 376 11.60 6.60 -6.84
N LEU A 377 11.93 7.89 -6.70
CA LEU A 377 10.98 8.98 -7.01
C LEU A 377 10.60 8.97 -8.49
N ALA A 378 11.57 8.77 -9.39
CA ALA A 378 11.30 8.65 -10.83
C ALA A 378 10.37 7.47 -11.16
N ILE A 379 10.56 6.31 -10.53
CA ILE A 379 9.64 5.16 -10.67
C ILE A 379 8.23 5.52 -10.19
N THR A 380 8.13 6.20 -9.04
CA THR A 380 6.86 6.60 -8.45
C THR A 380 6.10 7.57 -9.37
N GLN A 381 6.79 8.60 -9.88
CA GLN A 381 6.21 9.57 -10.81
C GLN A 381 5.76 8.93 -12.12
N LYS A 382 6.54 7.97 -12.64
CA LYS A 382 6.16 7.21 -13.83
C LYS A 382 4.87 6.43 -13.62
N GLN A 383 4.75 5.71 -12.49
CA GLN A 383 3.53 4.96 -12.15
C GLN A 383 2.32 5.90 -11.97
N ALA A 384 2.51 7.04 -11.29
CA ALA A 384 1.45 8.03 -11.12
C ALA A 384 1.00 8.65 -12.47
N ALA A 385 1.95 8.91 -13.38
CA ALA A 385 1.66 9.38 -14.74
C ALA A 385 0.86 8.35 -15.55
N GLU A 386 1.18 7.06 -15.44
CA GLU A 386 0.39 5.98 -16.05
C GLU A 386 -1.05 5.97 -15.52
N TRP A 387 -1.27 6.15 -14.22
CA TRP A 387 -2.62 6.22 -13.65
C TRP A 387 -3.42 7.43 -14.12
N ARG A 388 -2.76 8.59 -14.30
CA ARG A 388 -3.37 9.78 -14.88
C ARG A 388 -3.73 9.58 -16.34
N ALA A 389 -2.84 8.96 -17.12
CA ALA A 389 -3.11 8.63 -18.53
C ALA A 389 -4.28 7.64 -18.67
N GLU A 390 -4.38 6.67 -17.75
CA GLU A 390 -5.51 5.73 -17.64
C GLU A 390 -6.78 6.39 -17.02
N ARG A 391 -6.73 7.66 -16.62
CA ARG A 391 -7.82 8.41 -15.94
C ARG A 391 -8.38 7.66 -14.74
N ARG A 392 -7.51 7.21 -13.85
CA ARG A 392 -7.90 6.37 -12.70
C ARG A 392 -8.21 7.13 -11.43
N LEU A 393 -7.76 8.37 -11.34
CA LEU A 393 -7.84 9.17 -10.13
C LEU A 393 -9.29 9.55 -9.84
N ILE A 394 -9.63 9.56 -8.55
CA ILE A 394 -10.94 9.95 -8.05
C ILE A 394 -10.76 11.17 -7.15
N ASP A 395 -11.43 12.26 -7.49
CA ASP A 395 -11.54 13.43 -6.62
C ASP A 395 -12.82 13.34 -5.80
N VAL A 396 -12.71 13.11 -4.49
CA VAL A 396 -13.89 12.91 -3.62
C VAL A 396 -14.53 14.23 -3.15
N HIS A 397 -14.01 15.38 -3.59
CA HIS A 397 -14.48 16.67 -3.11
C HIS A 397 -14.36 17.74 -4.21
N GLN A 398 -15.43 17.92 -4.97
CA GLN A 398 -15.63 19.09 -5.82
C GLN A 398 -17.02 19.67 -5.64
N HIS A 399 -17.17 20.91 -6.13
CA HIS A 399 -18.43 21.61 -6.17
C HIS A 399 -18.70 22.13 -7.59
N VAL A 400 -19.63 21.49 -8.29
CA VAL A 400 -20.02 21.90 -9.65
C VAL A 400 -21.51 22.19 -9.62
N ASN A 401 -21.93 23.40 -10.01
CA ASN A 401 -23.35 23.66 -10.20
C ASN A 401 -23.85 22.97 -11.49
N TYR A 402 -25.11 22.57 -11.48
CA TYR A 402 -25.69 21.73 -12.54
C TYR A 402 -26.21 22.57 -13.70
N ARG A 403 -25.28 23.25 -14.39
CA ARG A 403 -25.49 23.83 -15.71
C ARG A 403 -24.68 23.08 -16.75
N GLU A 404 -25.23 22.89 -17.93
CA GLU A 404 -24.60 22.08 -18.98
C GLU A 404 -23.19 22.60 -19.34
N ASP A 405 -23.02 23.91 -19.50
CA ASP A 405 -21.73 24.56 -19.77
C ASP A 405 -20.70 24.29 -18.68
N HIS A 406 -21.10 24.35 -17.42
CA HIS A 406 -20.20 24.15 -16.27
C HIS A 406 -19.82 22.67 -16.08
N VAL A 407 -20.76 21.75 -16.25
CA VAL A 407 -20.48 20.30 -16.25
C VAL A 407 -19.50 19.94 -17.36
N ARG A 408 -19.70 20.48 -18.58
CA ARG A 408 -18.78 20.27 -19.72
C ARG A 408 -17.39 20.85 -19.45
N ARG A 409 -17.32 22.05 -18.88
CA ARG A 409 -16.06 22.70 -18.52
C ARG A 409 -15.28 21.89 -17.49
N CYS A 410 -15.96 21.40 -16.44
CA CYS A 410 -15.35 20.53 -15.43
C CYS A 410 -14.71 19.28 -16.07
N ILE A 411 -15.47 18.57 -16.93
CA ILE A 411 -14.96 17.38 -17.63
C ILE A 411 -13.77 17.71 -18.52
N GLY A 412 -13.80 18.84 -19.23
CA GLY A 412 -12.68 19.29 -20.06
C GLY A 412 -11.38 19.47 -19.26
N ILE A 413 -11.48 19.97 -18.03
CA ILE A 413 -10.33 20.11 -17.11
C ILE A 413 -9.92 18.74 -16.57
N MET A 414 -10.86 17.95 -16.04
CA MET A 414 -10.61 16.59 -15.53
C MET A 414 -9.84 15.72 -16.54
N ASP A 415 -10.24 15.77 -17.81
CA ASP A 415 -9.62 15.01 -18.90
C ASP A 415 -8.17 15.40 -19.15
N LYS A 416 -7.81 16.69 -18.99
CA LYS A 416 -6.44 17.19 -19.13
C LYS A 416 -5.55 16.80 -17.95
N VAL A 417 -6.12 16.67 -16.75
CA VAL A 417 -5.35 16.42 -15.51
C VAL A 417 -5.37 14.96 -15.06
N GLY A 418 -6.11 14.10 -15.75
CA GLY A 418 -6.17 12.65 -15.48
C GLY A 418 -7.16 12.23 -14.40
N ILE A 419 -8.17 13.06 -14.09
CA ILE A 419 -9.26 12.70 -13.18
C ILE A 419 -10.33 11.89 -13.94
N GLY A 420 -10.56 10.67 -13.49
CA GLY A 420 -11.55 9.76 -14.08
C GLY A 420 -12.96 9.99 -13.57
N LEU A 421 -13.10 10.22 -12.27
CA LEU A 421 -14.39 10.35 -11.60
C LEU A 421 -14.29 11.42 -10.51
N VAL A 422 -15.39 12.14 -10.30
CA VAL A 422 -15.51 13.10 -9.22
C VAL A 422 -16.75 12.85 -8.37
N VAL A 423 -16.65 13.08 -7.07
CA VAL A 423 -17.80 13.22 -6.18
C VAL A 423 -18.15 14.70 -6.09
N ASN A 424 -19.30 15.08 -6.66
CA ASN A 424 -19.84 16.42 -6.54
C ASN A 424 -20.69 16.53 -5.27
N LEU A 425 -20.24 17.36 -4.33
CA LEU A 425 -20.87 17.55 -3.02
C LEU A 425 -22.04 18.54 -3.06
N SER A 426 -22.32 19.16 -4.23
CA SER A 426 -23.43 20.10 -4.44
C SER A 426 -24.71 19.46 -5.00
N GLY A 427 -24.96 18.16 -4.78
CA GLY A 427 -26.07 17.44 -5.43
C GLY A 427 -27.46 18.04 -5.20
N GLY A 428 -27.70 18.69 -4.07
CA GLY A 428 -28.98 19.31 -3.73
C GLY A 428 -29.85 18.45 -2.83
N ALA A 429 -31.02 18.96 -2.46
CA ALA A 429 -31.98 18.26 -1.60
C ALA A 429 -32.90 17.32 -2.40
N VAL A 430 -33.39 16.27 -1.73
CA VAL A 430 -34.40 15.36 -2.27
C VAL A 430 -35.83 15.78 -1.97
N THR A 431 -36.04 16.81 -1.13
CA THR A 431 -37.37 17.35 -0.85
C THR A 431 -37.91 18.13 -2.04
N HIS A 432 -39.21 18.04 -2.28
CA HIS A 432 -39.90 18.72 -3.38
C HIS A 432 -41.40 18.85 -3.11
N ALA A 433 -42.10 19.70 -3.87
CA ALA A 433 -43.55 19.76 -3.84
C ALA A 433 -44.17 18.53 -4.52
N PRO A 434 -45.38 18.08 -4.11
CA PRO A 434 -46.04 16.94 -4.75
C PRO A 434 -46.15 17.09 -6.27
N GLY A 435 -45.74 16.04 -7.01
CA GLY A 435 -45.76 16.02 -8.48
C GLY A 435 -44.52 16.63 -9.15
N GLU A 436 -43.61 17.26 -8.40
CA GLU A 436 -42.35 17.79 -8.94
C GLU A 436 -41.20 16.78 -8.80
N THR A 437 -40.12 17.01 -9.53
CA THR A 437 -38.85 16.27 -9.38
C THR A 437 -37.95 17.03 -8.40
N SER A 438 -37.27 16.34 -7.49
CA SER A 438 -36.34 16.99 -6.56
C SER A 438 -35.15 17.66 -7.25
N GLU A 439 -34.51 18.62 -6.58
CA GLU A 439 -33.29 19.24 -7.07
C GLU A 439 -32.21 18.18 -7.33
N PHE A 440 -32.01 17.27 -6.37
CA PHE A 440 -31.06 16.17 -6.49
C PHE A 440 -31.31 15.31 -7.73
N GLU A 441 -32.55 14.89 -7.95
CA GLU A 441 -32.89 14.04 -9.09
C GLU A 441 -32.68 14.75 -10.44
N ARG A 442 -33.04 16.03 -10.55
CA ARG A 442 -32.79 16.82 -11.78
C ARG A 442 -31.30 16.97 -12.05
N ASN A 443 -30.52 17.32 -11.02
CA ASN A 443 -29.08 17.55 -11.10
C ASN A 443 -28.34 16.28 -11.54
N ARG A 444 -28.62 15.15 -10.88
CA ARG A 444 -28.06 13.86 -11.24
C ARG A 444 -28.40 13.48 -12.68
N LYS A 445 -29.68 13.57 -13.08
CA LYS A 445 -30.13 13.25 -14.45
C LYS A 445 -29.39 14.06 -15.50
N LEU A 446 -29.12 15.34 -15.24
CA LEU A 446 -28.35 16.18 -16.16
C LEU A 446 -26.92 15.66 -16.33
N ALA A 447 -26.21 15.43 -15.23
CA ALA A 447 -24.82 14.96 -15.27
C ALA A 447 -24.71 13.56 -15.90
N ASP A 448 -25.57 12.62 -15.52
CA ASP A 448 -25.62 11.25 -16.04
C ASP A 448 -25.95 11.23 -17.55
N LYS A 449 -26.81 12.14 -18.01
CA LYS A 449 -27.13 12.29 -19.44
C LYS A 449 -25.94 12.80 -20.24
N LEU A 450 -25.20 13.79 -19.71
CA LEU A 450 -24.10 14.43 -20.43
C LEU A 450 -22.82 13.59 -20.40
N PHE A 451 -22.49 13.00 -19.25
CA PHE A 451 -21.23 12.31 -18.99
C PHE A 451 -21.44 11.11 -18.05
N PRO A 452 -22.09 10.03 -18.52
CA PRO A 452 -22.41 8.87 -17.70
C PRO A 452 -21.16 8.30 -17.02
N GLY A 453 -21.24 8.08 -15.71
CA GLY A 453 -20.17 7.48 -14.91
C GLY A 453 -18.97 8.38 -14.62
N ARG A 454 -19.04 9.68 -14.93
CA ARG A 454 -17.97 10.65 -14.59
C ARG A 454 -18.23 11.40 -13.27
N PHE A 455 -19.47 11.39 -12.79
CA PHE A 455 -19.88 12.03 -11.55
C PHE A 455 -20.54 11.03 -10.60
N LEU A 456 -20.26 11.18 -9.31
CA LEU A 456 -21.09 10.70 -8.22
C LEU A 456 -21.63 11.93 -7.47
N HIS A 457 -22.80 11.77 -6.86
CA HIS A 457 -23.54 12.90 -6.30
C HIS A 457 -23.85 12.64 -4.84
N TYR A 458 -23.49 13.59 -3.97
CA TYR A 458 -23.95 13.58 -2.59
C TYR A 458 -25.17 14.47 -2.47
N PHE A 459 -26.19 14.00 -1.76
CA PHE A 459 -27.36 14.82 -1.46
C PHE A 459 -27.08 15.71 -0.24
N SER A 460 -27.94 16.70 -0.03
CA SER A 460 -27.90 17.58 1.14
C SER A 460 -29.20 17.46 1.92
N LEU A 461 -29.12 17.48 3.26
CA LEU A 461 -30.29 17.39 4.11
C LEU A 461 -31.08 18.71 4.11
N ASP A 462 -32.41 18.62 3.99
CA ASP A 462 -33.33 19.73 4.21
C ASP A 462 -33.75 19.78 5.69
N TYR A 463 -33.48 20.92 6.33
CA TYR A 463 -33.74 21.18 7.74
C TYR A 463 -35.11 21.83 8.00
N LYS A 464 -35.93 22.06 6.97
CA LYS A 464 -37.24 22.72 7.12
C LYS A 464 -38.16 21.97 8.09
N GLY A 465 -38.75 22.73 9.01
CA GLY A 465 -39.62 22.20 10.06
C GLY A 465 -38.85 21.45 11.15
N TRP A 466 -37.60 21.86 11.43
CA TRP A 466 -36.74 21.30 12.50
C TRP A 466 -37.48 21.04 13.81
N ASP A 467 -38.33 21.98 14.22
CA ASP A 467 -39.02 21.94 15.49
C ASP A 467 -40.27 21.04 15.51
N GLU A 468 -40.66 20.47 14.37
CA GLU A 468 -41.78 19.51 14.33
C GLU A 468 -41.37 18.19 15.00
N PRO A 469 -42.30 17.52 15.72
CA PRO A 469 -41.98 16.30 16.46
C PRO A 469 -41.56 15.14 15.55
N ASP A 470 -42.00 15.15 14.29
CA ASP A 470 -41.71 14.13 13.28
C ASP A 470 -40.43 14.42 12.46
N TRP A 471 -39.70 15.51 12.74
CA TRP A 471 -38.62 15.97 11.87
C TRP A 471 -37.55 14.90 11.63
N SER A 472 -37.16 14.16 12.67
CA SER A 472 -36.15 13.10 12.57
C SER A 472 -36.61 11.97 11.64
N GLU A 473 -37.89 11.60 11.66
CA GLU A 473 -38.46 10.60 10.77
C GLU A 473 -38.46 11.10 9.32
N ARG A 474 -38.84 12.36 9.10
CA ARG A 474 -38.78 13.00 7.76
C ARG A 474 -37.34 13.13 7.25
N ALA A 475 -36.38 13.41 8.12
CA ALA A 475 -34.97 13.48 7.77
C ALA A 475 -34.40 12.10 7.37
N VAL A 476 -34.80 11.03 8.06
CA VAL A 476 -34.48 9.64 7.67
C VAL A 476 -35.10 9.29 6.32
N ALA A 477 -36.35 9.68 6.07
CA ALA A 477 -37.01 9.46 4.78
C ALA A 477 -36.27 10.15 3.62
N GLN A 478 -35.63 11.30 3.86
CA GLN A 478 -34.75 11.93 2.87
C GLN A 478 -33.52 11.06 2.54
N VAL A 479 -32.91 10.41 3.55
CA VAL A 479 -31.78 9.48 3.31
C VAL A 479 -32.22 8.31 2.45
N ASP A 480 -33.35 7.70 2.78
CA ASP A 480 -33.90 6.56 2.02
C ASP A 480 -34.23 6.94 0.57
N GLU A 481 -34.84 8.10 0.38
CA GLU A 481 -35.15 8.62 -0.95
C GLU A 481 -33.89 8.96 -1.74
N ALA A 482 -32.90 9.59 -1.11
CA ALA A 482 -31.61 9.86 -1.74
C ALA A 482 -30.90 8.56 -2.16
N PHE A 483 -30.91 7.53 -1.31
CA PHE A 483 -30.37 6.22 -1.63
C PHE A 483 -31.09 5.57 -2.81
N ARG A 484 -32.43 5.61 -2.83
CA ARG A 484 -33.26 5.12 -3.95
C ARG A 484 -32.94 5.87 -5.24
N LEU A 485 -32.72 7.18 -5.16
CA LEU A 485 -32.28 8.05 -6.24
C LEU A 485 -30.77 7.95 -6.52
N GLY A 486 -30.05 6.99 -5.95
CA GLY A 486 -28.65 6.68 -6.22
C GLY A 486 -27.63 7.71 -5.74
N ALA A 487 -27.92 8.44 -4.66
CA ALA A 487 -26.92 9.24 -3.97
C ALA A 487 -25.77 8.36 -3.46
N ALA A 488 -24.54 8.84 -3.65
CA ALA A 488 -23.34 8.15 -3.22
C ALA A 488 -22.98 8.42 -1.75
N GLY A 489 -23.62 9.41 -1.13
CA GLY A 489 -23.37 9.83 0.24
C GLY A 489 -24.14 11.09 0.60
N LEU A 490 -23.91 11.60 1.81
CA LEU A 490 -24.50 12.82 2.35
C LEU A 490 -23.42 13.90 2.52
N LYS A 491 -23.67 15.12 2.03
CA LYS A 491 -22.87 16.30 2.35
C LYS A 491 -23.55 17.10 3.44
N GLU A 492 -22.84 17.33 4.54
CA GLU A 492 -23.20 18.32 5.55
C GLU A 492 -22.26 19.53 5.49
N TYR A 493 -22.85 20.73 5.57
CA TYR A 493 -22.15 22.00 5.44
C TYR A 493 -21.98 22.67 6.80
N LYS A 494 -21.03 23.61 6.87
CA LYS A 494 -20.78 24.48 8.04
C LYS A 494 -22.00 25.24 8.57
N ARG A 495 -23.08 25.30 7.80
CA ARG A 495 -24.35 25.89 8.26
C ARG A 495 -24.91 25.19 9.50
N LEU A 496 -24.73 23.88 9.61
CA LEU A 496 -25.04 23.15 10.84
C LEU A 496 -23.97 23.47 11.90
N GLY A 497 -24.39 24.01 13.04
CA GLY A 497 -23.47 24.48 14.08
C GLY A 497 -23.00 25.94 13.96
N LEU A 498 -23.19 26.63 12.83
CA LEU A 498 -22.88 28.07 12.72
C LEU A 498 -24.09 28.95 12.41
N TYR A 499 -25.00 28.52 11.53
CA TYR A 499 -26.06 29.38 11.00
C TYR A 499 -27.47 28.85 11.28
N LEU A 500 -27.72 27.55 11.21
CA LEU A 500 -29.06 26.99 11.40
C LEU A 500 -29.56 27.23 12.83
N ARG A 501 -30.76 27.80 12.96
CA ARG A 501 -31.43 28.09 14.23
C ARG A 501 -32.79 27.39 14.30
N ASP A 502 -33.22 27.07 15.50
CA ASP A 502 -34.59 26.60 15.79
C ASP A 502 -35.61 27.76 15.80
N ARG A 503 -36.89 27.47 16.01
CA ARG A 503 -37.96 28.48 16.06
C ARG A 503 -37.75 29.56 17.13
N ASN A 504 -36.98 29.27 18.17
CA ASN A 504 -36.67 30.17 19.28
C ASN A 504 -35.36 30.95 19.06
N GLY A 505 -34.72 30.79 17.89
CA GLY A 505 -33.44 31.42 17.58
C GLY A 505 -32.22 30.74 18.20
N LYS A 506 -32.37 29.57 18.82
CA LYS A 506 -31.26 28.80 19.38
C LYS A 506 -30.52 28.06 18.27
N LEU A 507 -29.20 28.05 18.36
CA LEU A 507 -28.33 27.34 17.41
C LEU A 507 -28.61 25.84 17.42
N ILE A 508 -28.78 25.26 16.23
CA ILE A 508 -28.85 23.82 16.03
C ILE A 508 -27.42 23.28 16.04
N HIS A 509 -27.14 22.42 17.01
CA HIS A 509 -25.83 21.80 17.20
C HIS A 509 -25.65 20.61 16.26
N VAL A 510 -24.39 20.36 15.85
CA VAL A 510 -24.03 19.23 14.97
C VAL A 510 -24.32 17.89 15.61
N ASP A 511 -24.20 17.81 16.94
CA ASP A 511 -24.41 16.61 17.74
C ASP A 511 -25.81 16.54 18.38
N ASP A 512 -26.76 17.35 17.91
CA ASP A 512 -28.14 17.30 18.40
C ASP A 512 -28.75 15.89 18.20
N PRO A 513 -29.39 15.31 19.23
CA PRO A 513 -29.94 13.95 19.16
C PRO A 513 -30.95 13.72 18.03
N LYS A 514 -31.64 14.77 17.54
CA LYS A 514 -32.56 14.64 16.40
C LYS A 514 -31.88 14.12 15.14
N LEU A 515 -30.56 14.34 14.99
CA LEU A 515 -29.78 13.91 13.83
C LEU A 515 -29.28 12.47 13.92
N ASP A 516 -29.33 11.84 15.09
CA ASP A 516 -28.73 10.51 15.29
C ASP A 516 -29.34 9.44 14.39
N ALA A 517 -30.64 9.51 14.13
CA ALA A 517 -31.32 8.59 13.23
C ALA A 517 -30.83 8.74 11.77
N VAL A 518 -30.50 9.97 11.35
CA VAL A 518 -29.96 10.26 10.00
C VAL A 518 -28.57 9.64 9.84
N TRP A 519 -27.69 9.90 10.82
CA TRP A 519 -26.31 9.37 10.80
C TRP A 519 -26.31 7.85 10.82
N LYS A 520 -27.11 7.24 11.69
CA LYS A 520 -27.27 5.79 11.75
C LYS A 520 -27.77 5.22 10.43
N ARG A 521 -28.80 5.84 9.83
CA ARG A 521 -29.37 5.36 8.57
C ARG A 521 -28.36 5.38 7.42
N CYS A 522 -27.52 6.43 7.35
CA CYS A 522 -26.42 6.48 6.39
C CYS A 522 -25.47 5.28 6.56
N GLY A 523 -25.12 4.92 7.79
CA GLY A 523 -24.29 3.73 8.10
C GLY A 523 -24.93 2.41 7.68
N GLU A 524 -26.23 2.22 7.96
CA GLU A 524 -26.98 1.01 7.56
C GLU A 524 -27.00 0.79 6.04
N LEU A 525 -27.11 1.88 5.27
CA LEU A 525 -27.11 1.86 3.81
C LEU A 525 -25.71 1.80 3.20
N GLY A 526 -24.67 2.08 3.99
CA GLY A 526 -23.29 2.23 3.52
C GLY A 526 -23.06 3.53 2.75
N MET A 527 -23.80 4.58 3.08
CA MET A 527 -23.63 5.93 2.55
C MET A 527 -22.66 6.72 3.46
N PRO A 528 -21.45 7.08 2.98
CA PRO A 528 -20.56 7.95 3.74
C PRO A 528 -21.12 9.37 3.91
N VAL A 529 -20.69 10.03 5.00
CA VAL A 529 -21.06 11.42 5.31
C VAL A 529 -19.83 12.31 5.17
N SER A 530 -19.81 13.18 4.16
CA SER A 530 -18.81 14.25 4.06
C SER A 530 -19.27 15.43 4.92
N ILE A 531 -18.60 15.68 6.03
CA ILE A 531 -19.04 16.61 7.07
C ILE A 531 -18.05 17.76 7.28
N HIS A 532 -18.59 18.98 7.26
CA HIS A 532 -17.87 20.24 7.35
C HIS A 532 -18.47 21.08 8.47
N VAL A 533 -17.73 21.27 9.56
CA VAL A 533 -18.24 21.77 10.86
C VAL A 533 -17.40 22.92 11.38
N ALA A 534 -16.09 22.81 11.31
CA ALA A 534 -15.12 23.81 11.76
C ALA A 534 -14.10 24.06 10.64
N ASP A 535 -13.09 24.91 10.85
CA ASP A 535 -11.96 25.26 9.94
C ASP A 535 -12.15 26.54 9.09
N PRO A 536 -11.06 27.22 8.69
CA PRO A 536 -9.74 27.18 9.33
C PRO A 536 -9.80 27.89 10.70
N GLN A 537 -8.87 27.56 11.61
CA GLN A 537 -8.84 28.17 12.96
C GLN A 537 -8.72 29.70 12.90
N ALA A 538 -8.06 30.22 11.88
CA ALA A 538 -7.88 31.64 11.63
C ALA A 538 -9.21 32.42 11.56
N PHE A 539 -10.32 31.78 11.18
CA PHE A 539 -11.63 32.43 11.10
C PHE A 539 -12.22 32.79 12.48
N TRP A 540 -11.67 32.23 13.56
CA TRP A 540 -12.01 32.59 14.95
C TRP A 540 -10.99 33.56 15.59
N LYS A 541 -9.91 33.91 14.89
CA LYS A 541 -8.90 34.87 15.37
C LYS A 541 -9.36 36.32 15.10
N PRO A 542 -8.68 37.36 15.64
CA PRO A 542 -9.09 38.75 15.44
C PRO A 542 -9.31 39.11 13.96
N TYR A 543 -10.34 39.94 13.69
CA TYR A 543 -10.67 40.40 12.34
C TYR A 543 -9.89 41.67 11.97
N ASN A 544 -8.61 41.49 11.66
CA ASN A 544 -7.72 42.58 11.24
C ASN A 544 -6.55 42.03 10.41
N ASP A 545 -5.66 42.92 9.99
CA ASP A 545 -4.49 42.62 9.16
C ASP A 545 -3.41 41.75 9.83
N SER A 546 -3.48 41.53 11.15
CA SER A 546 -2.64 40.54 11.84
C SER A 546 -3.10 39.10 11.67
N ASN A 547 -4.30 38.88 11.12
CA ASN A 547 -4.82 37.55 10.83
C ASN A 547 -4.10 36.96 9.60
N GLU A 548 -3.53 35.76 9.70
CA GLU A 548 -2.81 35.12 8.59
C GLU A 548 -3.69 34.85 7.35
N ARG A 549 -5.01 34.78 7.54
CA ARG A 549 -6.03 34.65 6.47
C ARG A 549 -6.69 35.99 6.12
N TRP A 550 -6.08 37.13 6.46
CA TRP A 550 -6.72 38.45 6.28
C TRP A 550 -7.18 38.72 4.84
N LYS A 551 -6.41 38.34 3.82
CA LYS A 551 -6.82 38.50 2.41
C LYS A 551 -8.14 37.78 2.11
N GLU A 552 -8.26 36.55 2.60
CA GLU A 552 -9.46 35.73 2.46
C GLU A 552 -10.64 36.31 3.26
N LEU A 553 -10.42 36.66 4.53
CA LEU A 553 -11.46 37.19 5.42
C LEU A 553 -11.96 38.58 5.03
N LYS A 554 -11.08 39.45 4.52
CA LYS A 554 -11.46 40.79 4.05
C LYS A 554 -12.41 40.70 2.86
N ASP A 555 -12.18 39.75 1.96
CA ASP A 555 -13.04 39.52 0.80
C ASP A 555 -14.33 38.74 1.17
N HIS A 556 -14.32 38.00 2.29
CA HIS A 556 -15.48 37.27 2.84
C HIS A 556 -15.75 37.58 4.32
N PRO A 557 -16.27 38.77 4.67
CA PRO A 557 -16.49 39.16 6.07
C PRO A 557 -17.43 38.22 6.85
N ASN A 558 -18.34 37.54 6.16
CA ASN A 558 -19.28 36.58 6.73
C ASN A 558 -18.64 35.24 7.13
N TRP A 559 -17.38 35.02 6.80
CA TRP A 559 -16.59 33.87 7.21
C TRP A 559 -15.86 34.10 8.54
N TRP A 560 -15.91 35.31 9.11
CA TRP A 560 -15.36 35.56 10.42
C TRP A 560 -16.32 35.11 11.55
N PHE A 561 -15.83 34.23 12.42
CA PHE A 561 -16.57 33.59 13.52
C PHE A 561 -16.03 33.95 14.90
N GLY A 562 -15.17 34.97 15.01
CA GLY A 562 -14.57 35.39 16.28
C GLY A 562 -15.50 36.09 17.25
N ASP A 563 -16.73 36.46 16.85
CA ASP A 563 -17.75 37.01 17.75
C ASP A 563 -18.37 35.91 18.61
N THR A 564 -17.86 35.75 19.83
CA THR A 564 -18.29 34.73 20.80
C THR A 564 -19.72 34.91 21.29
N ASN A 565 -20.34 36.07 21.08
CA ASN A 565 -21.76 36.26 21.39
C ASN A 565 -22.67 35.66 20.32
N LYS A 566 -22.12 35.40 19.12
CA LYS A 566 -22.88 34.94 17.95
C LYS A 566 -22.55 33.50 17.55
N TYR A 567 -21.28 33.11 17.67
CA TYR A 567 -20.77 31.83 17.20
C TYR A 567 -20.14 31.02 18.34
N PRO A 568 -20.26 29.67 18.30
CA PRO A 568 -19.48 28.81 19.18
C PRO A 568 -17.98 28.94 18.89
N SER A 569 -17.17 28.57 19.89
CA SER A 569 -15.73 28.43 19.67
C SER A 569 -15.42 27.29 18.70
N PHE A 570 -14.26 27.37 18.03
CA PHE A 570 -13.72 26.31 17.20
C PHE A 570 -13.67 24.96 17.95
N GLU A 571 -13.17 24.96 19.19
CA GLU A 571 -13.06 23.77 20.03
C GLU A 571 -14.43 23.12 20.32
N ALA A 572 -15.46 23.94 20.58
CA ALA A 572 -16.80 23.43 20.84
C ALA A 572 -17.38 22.70 19.62
N LEU A 573 -17.13 23.20 18.41
CA LEU A 573 -17.59 22.60 17.16
C LEU A 573 -16.87 21.28 16.86
N VAL A 574 -15.54 21.25 16.99
CA VAL A 574 -14.74 20.04 16.80
C VAL A 574 -15.10 18.97 17.84
N THR A 575 -15.34 19.36 19.09
CA THR A 575 -15.78 18.44 20.14
C THR A 575 -17.18 17.87 19.87
N ALA A 576 -18.10 18.69 19.33
CA ALA A 576 -19.42 18.21 18.89
C ALA A 576 -19.30 17.19 17.76
N LEU A 577 -18.47 17.46 16.75
CA LEU A 577 -18.19 16.51 15.67
C LEU A 577 -17.66 15.17 16.21
N ASN A 578 -16.71 15.20 17.15
CA ASN A 578 -16.18 13.99 17.79
C ASN A 578 -17.26 13.16 18.47
N ARG A 579 -18.24 13.79 19.15
CA ARG A 579 -19.37 13.09 19.76
C ARG A 579 -20.27 12.40 18.72
N VAL A 580 -20.47 13.01 17.55
CA VAL A 580 -21.20 12.36 16.45
C VAL A 580 -20.45 11.12 15.97
N ILE A 581 -19.16 11.25 15.66
CA ILE A 581 -18.34 10.13 15.17
C ILE A 581 -18.32 8.98 16.17
N GLU A 582 -18.18 9.28 17.46
CA GLU A 582 -18.14 8.30 18.55
C GLU A 582 -19.46 7.54 18.73
N ARG A 583 -20.60 8.22 18.58
CA ARG A 583 -21.94 7.61 18.70
C ARG A 583 -22.32 6.73 17.51
N HIS A 584 -21.70 6.92 16.35
CA HIS A 584 -22.11 6.29 15.08
C HIS A 584 -20.99 5.44 14.44
N PRO A 585 -20.51 4.37 15.10
CA PRO A 585 -19.34 3.60 14.64
C PRO A 585 -19.55 2.83 13.32
N GLN A 586 -20.80 2.65 12.89
CA GLN A 586 -21.13 2.01 11.60
C GLN A 586 -21.15 3.01 10.43
N THR A 587 -21.15 4.32 10.71
CA THR A 587 -21.21 5.37 9.70
C THR A 587 -19.81 5.90 9.46
N THR A 588 -19.37 5.89 8.21
CA THR A 588 -18.07 6.48 7.83
C THR A 588 -18.23 7.97 7.60
N PHE A 589 -17.49 8.77 8.36
CA PHE A 589 -17.43 10.22 8.22
C PHE A 589 -16.15 10.62 7.47
N VAL A 590 -16.30 11.29 6.33
CA VAL A 590 -15.22 12.02 5.68
C VAL A 590 -15.24 13.43 6.25
N CYS A 591 -14.41 13.66 7.27
CA CYS A 591 -14.22 14.98 7.85
C CYS A 591 -13.35 15.78 6.88
N VAL A 592 -14.01 16.57 6.05
CA VAL A 592 -13.37 17.31 4.95
C VAL A 592 -12.35 18.32 5.47
N HIS A 593 -11.52 18.85 4.58
CA HIS A 593 -10.52 19.87 4.90
C HIS A 593 -9.52 19.36 5.95
N PHE A 594 -9.03 18.15 5.72
CA PHE A 594 -8.07 17.45 6.58
C PHE A 594 -8.55 17.33 8.02
N ALA A 595 -9.68 16.64 8.20
CA ALA A 595 -10.36 16.43 9.48
C ALA A 595 -10.87 17.71 10.16
N ASN A 596 -11.14 18.78 9.39
CA ASN A 596 -11.60 20.09 9.87
C ASN A 596 -10.58 20.80 10.81
N ASN A 597 -9.31 20.39 10.82
CA ASN A 597 -8.31 20.93 11.74
C ASN A 597 -6.87 20.80 11.19
N ALA A 598 -6.66 21.25 9.96
CA ALA A 598 -5.39 21.10 9.26
C ALA A 598 -4.19 21.75 9.97
N GLU A 599 -4.44 22.75 10.81
CA GLU A 599 -3.46 23.50 11.60
C GLU A 599 -2.87 22.67 12.78
N ASP A 600 -3.59 21.66 13.28
CA ASP A 600 -3.17 20.82 14.42
C ASP A 600 -3.06 19.35 14.00
N LEU A 601 -1.94 19.01 13.36
CA LEU A 601 -1.64 17.65 12.90
C LEU A 601 -1.60 16.62 14.03
N ASP A 602 -1.27 17.02 15.25
CA ASP A 602 -1.24 16.12 16.40
C ASP A 602 -2.67 15.75 16.83
N TRP A 603 -3.59 16.71 16.80
CA TRP A 603 -5.01 16.43 16.99
C TRP A 603 -5.55 15.54 15.87
N VAL A 604 -5.22 15.81 14.60
CA VAL A 604 -5.67 14.99 13.47
C VAL A 604 -5.19 13.54 13.61
N GLU A 605 -3.92 13.31 13.92
CA GLU A 605 -3.38 11.97 14.14
C GLU A 605 -4.10 11.25 15.30
N ARG A 606 -4.27 11.93 16.45
CA ARG A 606 -5.01 11.37 17.60
C ARG A 606 -6.46 11.01 17.27
N SER A 607 -7.14 11.83 16.48
CA SER A 607 -8.52 11.60 16.08
C SER A 607 -8.64 10.41 15.12
N LEU A 608 -7.73 10.30 14.14
CA LEU A 608 -7.70 9.16 13.22
C LEU A 608 -7.30 7.84 13.93
N ASP A 609 -6.45 7.90 14.95
CA ASP A 609 -6.14 6.75 15.82
C ASP A 609 -7.35 6.30 16.63
N LYS A 610 -8.09 7.25 17.23
CA LYS A 610 -9.22 6.97 18.11
C LYS A 610 -10.45 6.48 17.35
N TYR A 611 -10.74 7.04 16.17
CA TYR A 611 -12.01 6.85 15.48
C TYR A 611 -11.86 6.04 14.18
N PRO A 612 -12.09 4.72 14.21
CA PRO A 612 -11.95 3.85 13.03
C PRO A 612 -13.04 4.10 11.98
N ASN A 613 -13.97 5.01 12.17
CA ASN A 613 -14.97 5.46 11.22
C ASN A 613 -14.74 6.90 10.71
N MET A 614 -13.64 7.56 11.09
CA MET A 614 -13.22 8.88 10.61
C MET A 614 -12.20 8.80 9.45
N MET A 615 -12.46 9.54 8.37
CA MET A 615 -11.54 9.76 7.24
C MET A 615 -11.28 11.25 7.07
N ALA A 616 -10.17 11.60 6.40
CA ALA A 616 -9.80 12.96 6.07
C ALA A 616 -9.59 13.10 4.55
N ASP A 617 -10.00 14.22 3.96
CA ASP A 617 -9.61 14.60 2.60
C ASP A 617 -8.57 15.73 2.59
N LEU A 618 -8.00 16.03 1.42
CA LEU A 618 -7.01 17.10 1.23
C LEU A 618 -7.62 18.46 0.86
N ALA A 619 -8.94 18.51 0.73
CA ALA A 619 -9.65 19.53 -0.04
C ALA A 619 -9.42 20.93 0.54
N ALA A 620 -9.06 21.90 -0.31
CA ALA A 620 -8.69 23.27 0.04
C ALA A 620 -7.61 23.46 1.14
N ARG A 621 -6.94 22.40 1.63
CA ARG A 621 -6.07 22.48 2.82
C ARG A 621 -4.62 22.07 2.60
N ILE A 622 -4.23 21.67 1.39
CA ILE A 622 -2.79 21.50 1.09
C ILE A 622 -1.94 22.75 1.39
N PRO A 623 -2.40 24.00 1.16
CA PRO A 623 -1.66 25.19 1.61
C PRO A 623 -1.31 25.14 3.10
N GLU A 624 -2.29 24.76 3.94
CA GLU A 624 -2.14 24.65 5.38
C GLU A 624 -1.24 23.48 5.76
N ILE A 625 -1.56 22.27 5.31
CA ILE A 625 -0.81 21.04 5.61
C ILE A 625 0.65 21.17 5.15
N GLY A 626 0.87 21.75 3.97
CA GLY A 626 2.17 21.84 3.32
C GLY A 626 3.15 22.81 3.96
N ARG A 627 2.72 23.66 4.92
CA ARG A 627 3.60 24.58 5.65
C ARG A 627 4.22 23.96 6.91
N HIS A 628 3.70 22.82 7.35
CA HIS A 628 4.28 22.05 8.46
C HIS A 628 5.58 21.35 8.04
N ASP A 629 6.31 20.82 9.01
CA ASP A 629 7.48 19.98 8.75
C ASP A 629 7.11 18.81 7.81
N PRO A 630 7.71 18.72 6.60
CA PRO A 630 7.36 17.70 5.63
C PRO A 630 7.65 16.27 6.14
N ALA A 631 8.59 16.09 7.07
CA ALA A 631 8.84 14.78 7.67
C ALA A 631 7.68 14.34 8.58
N ARG A 632 7.19 15.24 9.44
CA ARG A 632 5.97 15.03 10.26
C ARG A 632 4.74 14.73 9.40
N VAL A 633 4.50 15.51 8.34
CA VAL A 633 3.35 15.30 7.44
C VAL A 633 3.47 13.95 6.73
N ARG A 634 4.63 13.63 6.16
CA ARG A 634 4.89 12.34 5.51
C ARG A 634 4.60 11.17 6.46
N ARG A 635 5.08 11.23 7.70
CA ARG A 635 4.84 10.19 8.72
C ARG A 635 3.35 9.97 8.97
N LEU A 636 2.58 11.05 9.13
CA LEU A 636 1.11 10.97 9.32
C LEU A 636 0.44 10.30 8.12
N PHE A 637 0.82 10.69 6.89
CA PHE A 637 0.28 10.11 5.67
C PHE A 637 0.59 8.62 5.51
N LEU A 638 1.80 8.18 5.89
CA LEU A 638 2.17 6.76 5.87
C LEU A 638 1.35 5.97 6.91
N LYS A 639 1.20 6.51 8.12
CA LYS A 639 0.45 5.86 9.21
C LYS A 639 -1.03 5.68 8.87
N HIS A 640 -1.64 6.74 8.32
CA HIS A 640 -3.07 6.80 8.03
C HIS A 640 -3.39 6.68 6.53
N GLN A 641 -2.50 6.03 5.76
CA GLN A 641 -2.59 5.91 4.30
C GLN A 641 -3.92 5.32 3.79
N ASP A 642 -4.62 4.52 4.60
CA ASP A 642 -5.91 3.91 4.26
C ASP A 642 -7.13 4.81 4.61
N ARG A 643 -6.88 5.99 5.22
CA ARG A 643 -7.91 6.92 5.76
C ARG A 643 -7.85 8.33 5.20
N ILE A 644 -6.88 8.59 4.33
CA ILE A 644 -6.71 9.87 3.64
C ILE A 644 -7.19 9.73 2.20
N LEU A 645 -8.01 10.67 1.75
CA LEU A 645 -8.64 10.69 0.43
C LEU A 645 -8.16 11.89 -0.38
N PHE A 646 -7.94 11.70 -1.67
CA PHE A 646 -7.71 12.80 -2.59
C PHE A 646 -9.00 13.60 -2.80
N GLY A 647 -9.00 14.86 -2.38
CA GLY A 647 -10.07 15.82 -2.59
C GLY A 647 -9.44 17.19 -2.84
N THR A 648 -10.01 18.00 -3.73
CA THR A 648 -9.39 19.29 -4.08
C THR A 648 -10.17 20.52 -3.64
N ASP A 649 -11.49 20.38 -3.45
CA ASP A 649 -12.42 21.49 -3.36
C ASP A 649 -12.41 22.39 -4.62
N PHE A 650 -12.10 21.80 -5.78
CA PHE A 650 -12.19 22.50 -7.06
C PHE A 650 -13.67 22.81 -7.37
N GLN A 651 -13.95 24.06 -7.74
CA GLN A 651 -15.33 24.49 -7.96
C GLN A 651 -15.52 25.12 -9.34
N VAL A 652 -16.59 24.70 -10.01
CA VAL A 652 -17.02 25.22 -11.30
C VAL A 652 -18.42 25.81 -11.14
N TYR A 653 -18.45 27.13 -11.00
CA TYR A 653 -19.65 27.96 -11.01
C TYR A 653 -19.58 28.96 -12.17
N ASP A 654 -20.31 30.07 -12.09
CA ASP A 654 -20.16 31.19 -13.04
C ASP A 654 -18.71 31.73 -13.05
N ARG A 655 -17.98 31.45 -11.97
CA ARG A 655 -16.53 31.63 -11.81
C ARG A 655 -15.87 30.31 -11.39
N LEU A 656 -14.65 30.05 -11.89
CA LEU A 656 -13.79 28.99 -11.37
C LEU A 656 -13.21 29.34 -9.99
N ILE A 657 -13.15 28.36 -9.10
CA ILE A 657 -12.57 28.50 -7.75
C ILE A 657 -11.57 27.36 -7.54
N LEU A 658 -10.35 27.73 -7.14
CA LEU A 658 -9.22 26.82 -6.96
C LEU A 658 -9.04 26.48 -5.48
N GLY A 659 -10.09 25.93 -4.85
CA GLY A 659 -10.19 25.65 -3.41
C GLY A 659 -10.55 26.85 -2.53
N SER A 660 -10.28 28.07 -2.98
CA SER A 660 -10.83 29.32 -2.43
C SER A 660 -10.72 30.43 -3.48
N SER A 661 -11.46 31.52 -3.30
CA SER A 661 -11.49 32.67 -4.22
C SER A 661 -11.69 33.96 -3.45
N GLY A 662 -11.19 35.09 -3.95
CA GLY A 662 -11.51 36.43 -3.45
C GLY A 662 -12.00 37.34 -4.56
N ASN A 663 -11.75 38.64 -4.46
CA ASN A 663 -12.18 39.64 -5.43
C ASN A 663 -11.30 39.73 -6.70
N GLU A 664 -10.26 38.90 -6.79
CA GLU A 664 -9.38 38.79 -7.97
C GLU A 664 -10.14 38.34 -9.23
N PRO A 665 -9.57 38.49 -10.44
CA PRO A 665 -10.18 37.94 -11.66
C PRO A 665 -10.40 36.42 -11.58
N PRO A 666 -11.44 35.87 -12.25
CA PRO A 666 -11.64 34.44 -12.40
C PRO A 666 -10.41 33.72 -12.99
N PRO A 667 -9.96 32.60 -12.40
CA PRO A 667 -8.93 31.75 -12.97
C PRO A 667 -9.30 31.20 -14.36
N THR A 668 -8.29 30.95 -15.18
CA THR A 668 -8.43 30.28 -16.49
C THR A 668 -8.43 28.76 -16.33
N ASP A 669 -8.80 28.04 -17.38
CA ASP A 669 -8.72 26.56 -17.40
C ASP A 669 -7.27 26.06 -17.29
N ASP A 670 -6.30 26.81 -17.82
CA ASP A 670 -4.87 26.50 -17.68
C ASP A 670 -4.40 26.72 -16.24
N ALA A 671 -4.92 27.74 -15.55
CA ALA A 671 -4.68 27.92 -14.12
C ALA A 671 -5.28 26.76 -13.30
N ALA A 672 -6.45 26.24 -13.70
CA ALA A 672 -7.01 25.02 -13.11
C ALA A 672 -6.10 23.81 -13.35
N CYS A 673 -5.54 23.63 -14.55
CA CYS A 673 -4.58 22.56 -14.81
C CYS A 673 -3.31 22.71 -13.95
N ALA A 674 -2.81 23.93 -13.78
CA ALA A 674 -1.68 24.23 -12.91
C ALA A 674 -1.99 23.95 -11.42
N PHE A 675 -3.24 24.19 -10.99
CA PHE A 675 -3.71 23.85 -9.66
C PHE A 675 -3.58 22.35 -9.38
N PHE A 676 -4.04 21.47 -10.28
CA PHE A 676 -3.84 20.01 -10.15
C PHE A 676 -2.36 19.62 -10.25
N ALA A 677 -1.59 20.24 -11.14
CA ALA A 677 -0.15 19.97 -11.26
C ALA A 677 0.61 20.24 -9.94
N LYS A 678 0.21 21.26 -9.17
CA LYS A 678 0.76 21.54 -7.84
C LYS A 678 0.35 20.48 -6.80
N HIS A 679 -0.82 19.84 -6.91
CA HIS A 679 -1.19 18.69 -6.06
C HIS A 679 -0.27 17.50 -6.33
N TRP A 680 -0.05 17.16 -7.61
CA TRP A 680 0.89 16.12 -8.03
C TRP A 680 2.29 16.42 -7.52
N ARG A 681 2.77 17.64 -7.73
CA ARG A 681 4.08 18.10 -7.24
C ARG A 681 4.22 17.91 -5.73
N TRP A 682 3.22 18.32 -4.95
CA TRP A 682 3.27 18.22 -3.49
C TRP A 682 3.31 16.77 -2.98
N LEU A 683 2.57 15.87 -3.62
CA LEU A 683 2.49 14.46 -3.22
C LEU A 683 3.67 13.61 -3.74
N GLU A 684 4.15 13.88 -4.96
CA GLU A 684 5.05 13.00 -5.71
C GLU A 684 6.54 13.41 -5.68
N THR A 685 6.87 14.59 -5.14
CA THR A 685 8.25 15.13 -5.14
C THR A 685 8.76 15.39 -3.73
N THR A 686 10.05 15.72 -3.62
CA THR A 686 10.67 16.25 -2.40
C THR A 686 11.03 17.73 -2.55
N ASP A 687 10.33 18.46 -3.43
CA ASP A 687 10.55 19.88 -3.64
C ASP A 687 10.27 20.67 -2.35
N ARG A 688 10.97 21.79 -2.18
CA ARG A 688 10.87 22.65 -1.00
C ARG A 688 10.56 24.07 -1.41
N GLN A 689 9.85 24.77 -0.55
CA GLN A 689 9.65 26.22 -0.58
C GLN A 689 9.11 26.73 -1.93
N PHE A 690 7.99 26.15 -2.39
CA PHE A 690 7.29 26.60 -3.59
C PHE A 690 5.88 27.13 -3.29
N GLU A 691 5.37 27.96 -4.20
CA GLU A 691 4.04 28.58 -4.10
C GLU A 691 2.93 27.54 -4.13
N HIS A 692 2.05 27.56 -3.13
CA HIS A 692 0.89 26.67 -3.09
C HIS A 692 -0.17 27.02 -4.14
N MET A 693 -1.16 26.14 -4.27
CA MET A 693 -2.16 26.17 -5.34
C MET A 693 -3.30 27.18 -5.12
N THR A 694 -3.46 27.72 -3.91
CA THR A 694 -4.57 28.62 -3.55
C THR A 694 -4.05 29.91 -2.91
N PRO A 695 -3.51 30.88 -3.68
CA PRO A 695 -2.77 32.04 -3.14
C PRO A 695 -3.54 32.90 -2.11
N ILE A 696 -4.86 33.01 -2.21
CA ILE A 696 -5.64 33.83 -1.27
C ILE A 696 -5.59 33.31 0.17
N GLN A 697 -5.27 32.02 0.34
CA GLN A 697 -5.22 31.39 1.65
C GLN A 697 -4.00 31.79 2.49
N GLY A 698 -3.01 32.48 1.91
CA GLY A 698 -1.79 32.82 2.61
C GLY A 698 -0.63 33.07 1.65
N ASP A 699 0.36 33.82 2.10
CA ASP A 699 1.56 34.14 1.32
C ASP A 699 2.77 33.25 1.66
N TRP A 700 2.52 32.13 2.36
CA TRP A 700 3.59 31.20 2.72
C TRP A 700 3.83 30.17 1.63
N LYS A 701 5.04 29.60 1.65
CA LYS A 701 5.44 28.52 0.76
C LYS A 701 5.24 27.17 1.42
N ILE A 702 5.17 26.12 0.60
CA ILE A 702 4.95 24.75 1.06
C ILE A 702 6.09 23.81 0.63
N ASP A 703 6.22 22.71 1.36
CA ASP A 703 7.17 21.63 1.12
C ASP A 703 6.43 20.34 0.73
N ALA A 704 6.92 19.66 -0.31
CA ALA A 704 6.37 18.40 -0.81
C ALA A 704 6.75 17.21 0.10
N ILE A 705 5.96 16.13 0.08
CA ILE A 705 6.11 15.03 1.04
C ILE A 705 6.59 13.71 0.43
N GLY A 706 6.69 13.61 -0.90
CA GLY A 706 7.39 12.56 -1.65
C GLY A 706 6.87 11.13 -1.45
N LEU A 707 5.55 10.92 -1.38
CA LEU A 707 4.94 9.64 -1.00
C LEU A 707 5.29 8.50 -1.97
N PRO A 708 5.50 7.28 -1.47
CA PRO A 708 5.76 6.13 -2.33
C PRO A 708 4.50 5.76 -3.12
N ALA A 709 4.68 5.17 -4.30
CA ALA A 709 3.60 4.81 -5.22
C ALA A 709 2.46 4.01 -4.57
N TYR A 710 2.77 3.04 -3.71
CA TYR A 710 1.73 2.22 -3.07
C TYR A 710 0.82 3.02 -2.11
N VAL A 711 1.31 4.12 -1.54
CA VAL A 711 0.50 5.06 -0.72
C VAL A 711 -0.25 6.04 -1.61
N LEU A 712 0.41 6.59 -2.63
CA LEU A 712 -0.23 7.49 -3.59
C LEU A 712 -1.46 6.86 -4.23
N ARG A 713 -1.35 5.60 -4.64
CA ARG A 713 -2.44 4.84 -5.25
C ARG A 713 -3.68 4.77 -4.35
N LYS A 714 -3.47 4.57 -3.04
CA LYS A 714 -4.53 4.55 -2.03
C LYS A 714 -5.23 5.88 -1.92
N ILE A 715 -4.46 6.96 -1.74
CA ILE A 715 -4.97 8.32 -1.62
C ILE A 715 -5.70 8.74 -2.90
N TYR A 716 -5.14 8.43 -4.07
CA TYR A 716 -5.69 8.82 -5.36
C TYR A 716 -6.95 8.08 -5.76
N PHE A 717 -7.09 6.78 -5.46
CA PHE A 717 -8.29 6.06 -5.86
C PHE A 717 -8.63 4.78 -5.10
N ASP A 718 -7.68 4.02 -4.51
CA ASP A 718 -8.09 2.74 -3.88
C ASP A 718 -8.97 2.98 -2.63
N ASN A 719 -8.68 4.00 -1.81
CA ASN A 719 -9.51 4.36 -0.66
C ASN A 719 -10.90 4.83 -1.09
N ALA A 720 -10.97 5.69 -2.12
CA ALA A 720 -12.23 6.17 -2.66
C ALA A 720 -13.06 5.03 -3.28
N ARG A 721 -12.42 4.10 -4.01
CA ARG A 721 -13.09 2.92 -4.58
C ARG A 721 -13.71 2.03 -3.51
N ARG A 722 -12.98 1.81 -2.40
CA ARG A 722 -13.50 1.05 -1.26
C ARG A 722 -14.65 1.79 -0.56
N LEU A 723 -14.49 3.09 -0.32
CA LEU A 723 -15.50 3.93 0.32
C LEU A 723 -16.82 3.95 -0.48
N LEU A 724 -16.71 4.04 -1.80
CA LEU A 724 -17.83 4.25 -2.73
C LEU A 724 -18.25 2.97 -3.46
N LEU A 725 -17.77 1.80 -3.02
CA LEU A 725 -17.92 0.51 -3.71
C LEU A 725 -19.34 0.25 -4.23
N ARG A 726 -20.36 0.57 -3.42
CA ARG A 726 -21.77 0.34 -3.76
C ARG A 726 -22.31 1.32 -4.81
N SER A 727 -21.74 2.52 -4.87
CA SER A 727 -22.22 3.63 -5.70
C SER A 727 -21.38 3.86 -6.96
N LEU A 728 -20.19 3.26 -7.06
CA LEU A 728 -19.37 3.36 -8.27
C LEU A 728 -20.17 2.95 -9.51
N PRO A 729 -20.03 3.70 -10.62
CA PRO A 729 -20.69 3.36 -11.86
C PRO A 729 -20.14 2.03 -12.41
N ALA A 730 -21.01 1.28 -13.09
CA ALA A 730 -20.60 0.08 -13.80
C ALA A 730 -19.48 0.44 -14.82
N PRO A 731 -18.30 -0.20 -14.74
CA PRO A 731 -17.23 0.10 -15.66
C PRO A 731 -17.62 -0.39 -17.07
N VAL A 732 -17.11 0.29 -18.09
CA VAL A 732 -17.35 -0.05 -19.49
C VAL A 732 -16.04 -0.52 -20.10
N ILE A 733 -16.04 -1.69 -20.73
CA ILE A 733 -14.95 -2.12 -21.60
C ILE A 733 -15.45 -2.13 -23.05
N ARG A 734 -14.69 -1.50 -23.94
CA ARG A 734 -15.00 -1.44 -25.36
C ARG A 734 -14.26 -2.55 -26.10
N ALA A 735 -15.01 -3.47 -26.71
CA ALA A 735 -14.45 -4.47 -27.60
C ALA A 735 -14.01 -3.81 -28.92
N VAL A 736 -12.79 -4.06 -29.37
CA VAL A 736 -12.28 -3.50 -30.63
C VAL A 736 -12.60 -4.46 -31.79
N LYS A 737 -13.19 -3.94 -32.87
CA LYS A 737 -13.55 -4.77 -34.03
C LYS A 737 -12.30 -5.18 -34.81
N ILE A 738 -12.22 -6.45 -35.21
CA ILE A 738 -11.16 -6.99 -36.05
C ILE A 738 -11.70 -7.45 -37.40
N LYS A 739 -10.87 -7.34 -38.45
CA LYS A 739 -11.25 -7.71 -39.83
C LYS A 739 -11.13 -9.20 -40.12
N HIS A 740 -10.23 -9.90 -39.44
CA HIS A 740 -9.91 -11.29 -39.70
C HIS A 740 -9.89 -12.07 -38.40
N ASP A 741 -10.60 -13.20 -38.39
CA ASP A 741 -10.54 -14.14 -37.29
C ASP A 741 -9.19 -14.81 -37.19
N PHE A 742 -8.82 -15.18 -35.96
CA PHE A 742 -7.58 -15.90 -35.69
C PHE A 742 -7.84 -17.08 -34.75
N LYS A 743 -6.93 -18.04 -34.78
CA LYS A 743 -6.93 -19.15 -33.82
C LYS A 743 -6.18 -18.72 -32.55
N PRO A 744 -6.71 -18.98 -31.35
CA PRO A 744 -5.98 -18.77 -30.10
C PRO A 744 -4.63 -19.50 -30.11
N ASP A 745 -3.57 -18.82 -29.68
CA ASP A 745 -2.23 -19.36 -29.46
C ASP A 745 -1.64 -18.98 -28.09
N GLY A 746 -2.43 -18.29 -27.26
CA GLY A 746 -2.11 -17.84 -25.91
C GLY A 746 -1.12 -16.67 -25.89
N LYS A 747 -0.80 -16.04 -27.02
CA LYS A 747 0.15 -14.91 -27.09
C LYS A 747 -0.58 -13.58 -27.16
N LEU A 748 -0.54 -12.82 -26.06
CA LEU A 748 -1.07 -11.46 -26.03
C LEU A 748 -0.07 -10.39 -26.52
N THR A 749 1.15 -10.79 -26.89
CA THR A 749 2.16 -9.86 -27.42
C THR A 749 2.01 -9.56 -28.91
N LYS A 750 1.21 -10.34 -29.65
CA LYS A 750 1.01 -10.14 -31.10
C LYS A 750 0.27 -8.84 -31.42
N ALA A 751 0.52 -8.30 -32.62
CA ALA A 751 0.09 -6.96 -33.02
C ALA A 751 -1.41 -6.69 -32.85
N ILE A 752 -2.28 -7.70 -33.01
CA ILE A 752 -3.74 -7.52 -32.91
C ILE A 752 -4.22 -7.10 -31.50
N TRP A 753 -3.44 -7.41 -30.46
CA TRP A 753 -3.74 -7.03 -29.08
C TRP A 753 -3.10 -5.69 -28.67
N GLN A 754 -2.18 -5.17 -29.48
CA GLN A 754 -1.50 -3.91 -29.19
C GLN A 754 -2.46 -2.73 -29.37
N GLY A 755 -2.47 -1.81 -28.40
CA GLY A 755 -3.36 -0.65 -28.41
C GLY A 755 -4.81 -0.94 -28.03
N VAL A 756 -5.18 -2.19 -27.74
CA VAL A 756 -6.51 -2.53 -27.22
C VAL A 756 -6.63 -2.05 -25.77
N PRO A 757 -7.71 -1.34 -25.41
CA PRO A 757 -7.93 -0.89 -24.03
C PRO A 757 -7.88 -2.04 -23.02
N VAL A 758 -7.35 -1.75 -21.84
CA VAL A 758 -7.12 -2.73 -20.78
C VAL A 758 -8.15 -2.57 -19.67
N ALA A 759 -8.85 -3.65 -19.34
CA ALA A 759 -9.56 -3.81 -18.08
C ALA A 759 -8.64 -4.43 -17.02
N ARG A 760 -8.72 -3.95 -15.78
CA ARG A 760 -7.91 -4.44 -14.65
C ARG A 760 -8.80 -5.14 -13.63
N ILE A 761 -8.48 -6.40 -13.35
CA ILE A 761 -9.12 -7.27 -12.35
C ILE A 761 -8.19 -7.29 -11.15
N GLU A 762 -8.46 -6.43 -10.18
CA GLU A 762 -7.50 -6.13 -9.11
C GLU A 762 -8.15 -5.81 -7.76
N CYS A 763 -9.46 -5.95 -7.61
CA CYS A 763 -10.17 -5.67 -6.36
C CYS A 763 -10.88 -6.92 -5.87
N THR A 764 -10.85 -7.19 -4.56
CA THR A 764 -11.58 -8.32 -3.97
C THR A 764 -13.09 -8.16 -4.19
N LEU A 765 -13.76 -9.28 -4.44
CA LEU A 765 -15.18 -9.34 -4.80
C LEU A 765 -16.10 -8.64 -3.79
N LYS A 766 -15.89 -8.90 -2.49
CA LYS A 766 -16.78 -8.49 -1.41
C LYS A 766 -16.45 -7.12 -0.84
N GLU A 767 -15.20 -6.86 -0.49
CA GLU A 767 -14.79 -5.62 0.18
C GLU A 767 -14.25 -4.55 -0.78
N GLY A 768 -14.00 -4.89 -2.05
CA GLY A 768 -13.36 -3.98 -2.99
C GLY A 768 -11.92 -3.64 -2.62
N ARG A 769 -11.23 -4.49 -1.84
CA ARG A 769 -9.83 -4.27 -1.44
C ARG A 769 -8.93 -4.46 -2.65
N ALA A 770 -8.07 -3.48 -2.96
CA ALA A 770 -7.13 -3.58 -4.07
C ALA A 770 -5.97 -4.57 -3.78
N CYS A 771 -5.63 -5.39 -4.77
CA CYS A 771 -4.54 -6.37 -4.77
C CYS A 771 -3.62 -6.16 -6.00
N PRO A 772 -2.88 -5.03 -6.07
CA PRO A 772 -2.14 -4.65 -7.29
C PRO A 772 -1.03 -5.62 -7.69
N ALA A 773 -0.48 -6.40 -6.74
CA ALA A 773 0.63 -7.34 -7.00
C ALA A 773 0.25 -8.52 -7.92
N ILE A 774 -1.06 -8.82 -8.01
CA ILE A 774 -1.64 -9.85 -8.88
C ILE A 774 -2.74 -9.28 -9.78
N SER A 775 -2.66 -7.98 -10.07
CA SER A 775 -3.56 -7.29 -11.02
C SER A 775 -3.58 -8.04 -12.35
N THR A 776 -4.67 -8.74 -12.63
CA THR A 776 -4.87 -9.45 -13.89
C THR A 776 -5.44 -8.45 -14.89
N THR A 777 -4.93 -8.46 -16.11
CA THR A 777 -5.43 -7.58 -17.17
C THR A 777 -6.23 -8.36 -18.20
N ALA A 778 -7.29 -7.74 -18.72
CA ALA A 778 -8.11 -8.29 -19.79
C ALA A 778 -8.21 -7.30 -20.96
N ARG A 779 -8.24 -7.83 -22.17
CA ARG A 779 -8.49 -7.10 -23.42
C ARG A 779 -9.58 -7.83 -24.20
N VAL A 780 -10.43 -7.07 -24.89
CA VAL A 780 -11.55 -7.64 -25.63
C VAL A 780 -11.52 -7.19 -27.09
N LEU A 781 -11.59 -8.16 -28.00
CA LEU A 781 -11.74 -7.95 -29.45
C LEU A 781 -13.03 -8.64 -29.91
N TRP A 782 -13.55 -8.25 -31.06
CA TRP A 782 -14.68 -8.96 -31.66
C TRP A 782 -14.63 -8.93 -33.20
N SER A 783 -15.21 -9.94 -33.83
CA SER A 783 -15.46 -10.02 -35.27
C SER A 783 -16.94 -10.30 -35.51
N ASP A 784 -17.36 -10.43 -36.77
CA ASP A 784 -18.74 -10.79 -37.08
C ASP A 784 -19.14 -12.21 -36.60
N ARG A 785 -18.17 -13.03 -36.17
CA ARG A 785 -18.41 -14.41 -35.73
C ARG A 785 -18.03 -14.69 -34.29
N TYR A 786 -17.04 -13.99 -33.75
CA TYR A 786 -16.47 -14.33 -32.44
C TYR A 786 -16.25 -13.12 -31.56
N LEU A 787 -16.40 -13.34 -30.25
CA LEU A 787 -15.87 -12.49 -29.20
C LEU A 787 -14.54 -13.10 -28.72
N TYR A 788 -13.52 -12.27 -28.55
CA TYR A 788 -12.22 -12.69 -28.05
C TYR A 788 -11.91 -11.99 -26.73
N ILE A 789 -11.48 -12.75 -25.73
CA ILE A 789 -11.05 -12.21 -24.43
C ILE A 789 -9.64 -12.72 -24.15
N GLY A 790 -8.69 -11.79 -24.01
CA GLY A 790 -7.31 -12.10 -23.67
C GLY A 790 -7.00 -11.71 -22.24
N PHE A 791 -6.56 -12.67 -21.40
CA PHE A 791 -6.12 -12.41 -20.03
C PHE A 791 -4.61 -12.53 -19.88
N GLU A 792 -4.00 -11.60 -19.16
CA GLU A 792 -2.61 -11.67 -18.68
C GLU A 792 -2.60 -11.63 -17.15
N SER A 793 -2.11 -12.69 -16.53
CA SER A 793 -2.22 -12.93 -15.09
C SER A 793 -0.87 -13.21 -14.44
N PRO A 794 -0.33 -12.26 -13.65
CA PRO A 794 0.78 -12.52 -12.74
C PRO A 794 0.43 -13.61 -11.71
N TYR A 795 1.41 -14.38 -11.23
CA TYR A 795 1.19 -15.45 -10.23
C TYR A 795 2.36 -15.66 -9.26
N SER A 796 2.08 -16.13 -8.03
CA SER A 796 3.09 -16.36 -6.96
C SER A 796 3.60 -17.81 -6.81
N GLU A 797 3.27 -18.72 -7.71
CA GLU A 797 2.67 -20.04 -7.45
C GLU A 797 1.39 -20.27 -8.26
N LEU A 798 1.33 -21.43 -8.92
CA LEU A 798 0.15 -21.89 -9.64
C LEU A 798 -0.45 -23.05 -8.86
N THR A 799 -1.67 -22.88 -8.39
CA THR A 799 -2.42 -23.97 -7.79
C THR A 799 -3.36 -24.54 -8.84
N VAL A 800 -3.06 -25.76 -9.33
CA VAL A 800 -3.75 -26.39 -10.47
C VAL A 800 -4.10 -27.85 -10.19
N PHE A 801 -5.02 -28.43 -10.98
CA PHE A 801 -5.27 -29.87 -10.95
C PHE A 801 -4.12 -30.64 -11.62
N THR A 802 -3.68 -31.74 -10.99
CA THR A 802 -2.60 -32.59 -11.51
C THR A 802 -3.03 -34.07 -11.44
N PRO A 803 -3.00 -34.81 -12.56
CA PRO A 803 -2.73 -34.36 -13.93
C PRO A 803 -3.89 -33.51 -14.51
N PRO A 804 -3.62 -32.65 -15.50
CA PRO A 804 -4.66 -31.90 -16.19
C PRO A 804 -5.52 -32.80 -17.08
N ASN A 805 -6.81 -32.48 -17.21
CA ASN A 805 -7.77 -33.12 -18.12
C ASN A 805 -8.12 -32.17 -19.26
N LEU A 806 -7.47 -32.33 -20.41
CA LEU A 806 -7.72 -31.52 -21.61
C LEU A 806 -8.70 -32.16 -22.60
N LYS A 807 -9.29 -33.32 -22.26
CA LYS A 807 -10.17 -34.07 -23.16
C LYS A 807 -11.64 -33.69 -22.99
N THR A 808 -12.04 -33.37 -21.77
CA THR A 808 -13.39 -32.94 -21.42
C THR A 808 -13.31 -31.69 -20.58
N GLU A 809 -14.40 -30.96 -20.51
CA GLU A 809 -14.52 -29.82 -19.59
C GLU A 809 -14.42 -30.29 -18.14
N ARG A 810 -13.92 -29.39 -17.28
CA ARG A 810 -13.70 -29.68 -15.86
C ARG A 810 -14.63 -28.84 -15.00
N MET A 811 -15.51 -29.52 -14.26
CA MET A 811 -16.26 -28.90 -13.16
C MET A 811 -15.32 -28.60 -11.98
N GLY A 812 -15.54 -27.47 -11.30
CA GLY A 812 -14.76 -27.07 -10.12
C GLY A 812 -13.48 -26.32 -10.42
N LEU A 813 -13.34 -25.68 -11.58
CA LEU A 813 -12.13 -24.91 -11.92
C LEU A 813 -11.88 -23.74 -10.95
N TRP A 814 -12.95 -23.12 -10.42
CA TRP A 814 -12.92 -22.11 -9.35
C TRP A 814 -12.24 -22.55 -8.03
N ASP A 815 -12.03 -23.85 -7.79
CA ASP A 815 -11.28 -24.36 -6.62
C ASP A 815 -9.76 -24.20 -6.77
N LYS A 816 -9.31 -23.74 -7.95
CA LYS A 816 -7.91 -23.58 -8.36
C LYS A 816 -7.71 -22.19 -8.98
N ASP A 817 -6.49 -21.92 -9.46
CA ASP A 817 -6.23 -20.68 -10.18
C ASP A 817 -7.01 -20.70 -11.51
N VAL A 818 -7.85 -19.69 -11.71
CA VAL A 818 -8.73 -19.59 -12.89
C VAL A 818 -9.01 -18.13 -13.22
N VAL A 819 -9.23 -17.84 -14.50
CA VAL A 819 -9.88 -16.59 -14.94
C VAL A 819 -11.26 -16.91 -15.50
N GLU A 820 -12.21 -16.02 -15.23
CA GLU A 820 -13.60 -16.23 -15.62
C GLU A 820 -14.17 -15.01 -16.34
N ALA A 821 -15.08 -15.25 -17.26
CA ALA A 821 -15.85 -14.21 -17.96
C ALA A 821 -17.35 -14.56 -17.92
N PHE A 822 -18.15 -13.64 -17.39
CA PHE A 822 -19.60 -13.80 -17.26
C PHE A 822 -20.27 -12.83 -18.23
N ILE A 823 -21.04 -13.33 -19.20
CA ILE A 823 -21.52 -12.56 -20.35
C ILE A 823 -23.03 -12.71 -20.49
N GLY A 824 -23.78 -11.61 -20.30
CA GLY A 824 -25.22 -11.55 -20.53
C GLY A 824 -25.53 -10.77 -21.80
N ALA A 825 -25.98 -11.48 -22.84
CA ALA A 825 -26.28 -10.90 -24.15
C ALA A 825 -27.67 -10.22 -24.24
N ASP A 826 -28.56 -10.50 -23.28
CA ASP A 826 -29.89 -9.89 -23.17
C ASP A 826 -29.96 -8.94 -21.96
N PRO A 827 -29.89 -7.61 -22.18
CA PRO A 827 -30.05 -6.63 -21.11
C PRO A 827 -31.41 -6.68 -20.41
N GLY A 828 -32.44 -7.27 -21.04
CA GLY A 828 -33.78 -7.41 -20.49
C GLY A 828 -33.92 -8.57 -19.50
N ASN A 829 -32.99 -9.54 -19.51
CA ASN A 829 -32.98 -10.68 -18.60
C ASN A 829 -31.61 -10.82 -17.91
N PRO A 830 -31.32 -10.03 -16.87
CA PRO A 830 -30.01 -10.04 -16.21
C PRO A 830 -29.67 -11.38 -15.54
N ASN A 831 -30.65 -12.22 -15.20
CA ASN A 831 -30.42 -13.53 -14.61
C ASN A 831 -30.00 -14.59 -15.64
N HIS A 832 -30.15 -14.28 -16.93
CA HIS A 832 -29.72 -15.13 -18.03
C HIS A 832 -28.38 -14.67 -18.60
N TYR A 833 -27.34 -15.48 -18.39
CA TYR A 833 -25.99 -15.19 -18.87
C TYR A 833 -25.18 -16.48 -19.02
N THR A 834 -24.03 -16.36 -19.65
CA THR A 834 -23.07 -17.46 -19.85
C THR A 834 -21.83 -17.22 -19.01
N GLU A 835 -21.18 -18.29 -18.60
CA GLU A 835 -19.95 -18.27 -17.81
C GLU A 835 -18.88 -19.08 -18.55
N PHE A 836 -17.66 -18.54 -18.58
CA PHE A 836 -16.50 -19.13 -19.24
C PHE A 836 -15.31 -19.13 -18.31
N GLU A 837 -14.71 -20.28 -18.09
CA GLU A 837 -13.56 -20.46 -17.18
C GLU A 837 -12.38 -21.07 -17.93
N VAL A 838 -11.17 -20.56 -17.66
CA VAL A 838 -9.92 -21.15 -18.17
C VAL A 838 -8.84 -21.15 -17.09
N ALA A 839 -8.25 -22.31 -16.86
CA ALA A 839 -7.15 -22.51 -15.92
C ALA A 839 -5.76 -22.38 -16.61
N PRO A 840 -4.67 -22.13 -15.85
CA PRO A 840 -3.30 -22.08 -16.35
C PRO A 840 -2.84 -23.37 -17.06
N THR A 841 -3.52 -24.49 -16.81
CA THR A 841 -3.26 -25.80 -17.45
C THR A 841 -3.88 -25.92 -18.85
N GLY A 842 -4.78 -25.01 -19.24
CA GLY A 842 -5.58 -25.10 -20.46
C GLY A 842 -6.90 -25.85 -20.27
N GLU A 843 -7.19 -26.33 -19.06
CA GLU A 843 -8.51 -26.86 -18.71
C GLU A 843 -9.54 -25.72 -18.76
N LYS A 844 -10.75 -26.06 -19.20
CA LYS A 844 -11.80 -25.08 -19.47
C LYS A 844 -13.18 -25.61 -19.05
N LEU A 845 -14.11 -24.68 -18.87
CA LEU A 845 -15.52 -24.95 -18.61
C LEU A 845 -16.33 -23.81 -19.22
N ASP A 846 -17.49 -24.13 -19.79
CA ASP A 846 -18.55 -23.16 -20.00
C ASP A 846 -19.91 -23.69 -19.55
N LEU A 847 -20.82 -22.76 -19.29
CA LEU A 847 -22.18 -23.06 -18.85
C LEU A 847 -23.09 -21.87 -19.13
N VAL A 848 -24.40 -22.14 -19.16
CA VAL A 848 -25.44 -21.11 -19.20
C VAL A 848 -26.20 -21.09 -17.88
N LEU A 849 -26.53 -19.90 -17.43
CA LEU A 849 -27.26 -19.64 -16.19
C LEU A 849 -28.61 -19.02 -16.52
N ASP A 850 -29.62 -19.43 -15.77
CA ASP A 850 -30.92 -18.77 -15.64
C ASP A 850 -31.28 -18.79 -14.16
N LEU A 851 -30.71 -17.84 -13.40
CA LEU A 851 -30.63 -17.95 -11.94
C LEU A 851 -32.01 -18.20 -11.30
N PRO A 852 -32.11 -19.19 -10.38
CA PRO A 852 -31.01 -19.91 -9.73
C PRO A 852 -30.50 -21.17 -10.48
N ALA A 853 -31.06 -21.51 -11.64
CA ALA A 853 -30.65 -22.68 -12.41
C ALA A 853 -29.29 -22.47 -13.11
N LYS A 854 -28.52 -23.55 -13.21
CA LYS A 854 -27.22 -23.63 -13.90
C LYS A 854 -27.19 -24.87 -14.77
N ASP A 855 -26.95 -24.71 -16.06
CA ASP A 855 -26.84 -25.82 -17.01
C ASP A 855 -25.38 -26.03 -17.40
N PHE A 856 -24.76 -27.03 -16.77
CA PHE A 856 -23.39 -27.47 -17.03
C PHE A 856 -23.27 -28.44 -18.23
N ALA A 857 -24.39 -28.82 -18.86
CA ALA A 857 -24.40 -29.67 -20.06
C ALA A 857 -24.37 -28.83 -21.35
N TRP A 858 -24.75 -27.55 -21.26
CA TRP A 858 -24.61 -26.60 -22.36
C TRP A 858 -23.14 -26.37 -22.71
N SER A 859 -22.84 -26.22 -24.01
CA SER A 859 -21.52 -25.82 -24.47
C SER A 859 -21.63 -24.86 -25.64
N SER A 860 -20.84 -23.79 -25.61
CA SER A 860 -20.72 -22.82 -26.70
C SER A 860 -19.82 -23.31 -27.83
N GLY A 861 -18.96 -24.30 -27.56
CA GLY A 861 -17.86 -24.68 -28.44
C GLY A 861 -16.71 -23.65 -28.48
N PHE A 862 -16.52 -22.83 -27.44
CA PHE A 862 -15.43 -21.86 -27.40
C PHE A 862 -14.04 -22.51 -27.45
N ASP A 863 -13.12 -21.86 -28.13
CA ASP A 863 -11.72 -22.28 -28.21
C ASP A 863 -10.85 -21.46 -27.27
N THR A 864 -9.79 -22.08 -26.75
CA THR A 864 -8.84 -21.42 -25.85
C THR A 864 -7.41 -21.87 -26.11
N ALA A 865 -6.44 -21.02 -25.78
CA ALA A 865 -5.03 -21.38 -25.74
C ALA A 865 -4.32 -20.64 -24.59
N VAL A 866 -3.49 -21.38 -23.85
CA VAL A 866 -2.80 -20.90 -22.65
C VAL A 866 -1.28 -20.94 -22.83
N ARG A 867 -0.59 -19.95 -22.27
CA ARG A 867 0.88 -19.96 -22.12
C ARG A 867 1.27 -19.60 -20.69
N VAL A 868 2.22 -20.35 -20.14
CA VAL A 868 2.81 -20.05 -18.83
C VAL A 868 4.26 -19.63 -19.03
N ASP A 869 4.56 -18.37 -18.75
CA ASP A 869 5.92 -17.85 -18.70
C ASP A 869 6.43 -17.96 -17.25
N ARG A 870 7.19 -19.03 -17.00
CA ARG A 870 7.76 -19.30 -15.66
C ARG A 870 8.82 -18.29 -15.25
N GLN A 871 9.50 -17.67 -16.21
CA GLN A 871 10.55 -16.68 -15.93
C GLN A 871 9.93 -15.34 -15.51
N ARG A 872 8.93 -14.87 -16.26
CA ARG A 872 8.18 -13.64 -15.92
C ARG A 872 7.14 -13.88 -14.82
N ARG A 873 6.83 -15.13 -14.49
CA ARG A 873 5.81 -15.54 -13.51
C ARG A 873 4.44 -14.95 -13.88
N VAL A 874 4.12 -15.05 -15.16
CA VAL A 874 2.86 -14.61 -15.77
C VAL A 874 2.32 -15.75 -16.62
N TRP A 875 1.02 -15.98 -16.58
CA TRP A 875 0.35 -16.83 -17.56
C TRP A 875 -0.68 -16.02 -18.35
N THR A 876 -0.87 -16.40 -19.60
CA THR A 876 -1.77 -15.73 -20.53
C THR A 876 -2.74 -16.74 -21.12
N THR A 877 -3.98 -16.29 -21.35
CA THR A 877 -4.97 -17.08 -22.09
C THR A 877 -5.71 -16.21 -23.10
N GLU A 878 -6.12 -16.84 -24.19
CA GLU A 878 -7.01 -16.26 -25.20
C GLU A 878 -8.26 -17.14 -25.31
N MET A 879 -9.43 -16.58 -25.03
CA MET A 879 -10.72 -17.19 -25.30
C MET A 879 -11.23 -16.70 -26.67
N ARG A 880 -11.78 -17.60 -27.47
CA ARG A 880 -12.51 -17.31 -28.72
C ARG A 880 -13.90 -17.92 -28.63
N ILE A 881 -14.91 -17.08 -28.39
CA ILE A 881 -16.28 -17.47 -28.08
C ILE A 881 -17.17 -17.20 -29.31
N PRO A 882 -17.90 -18.21 -29.84
CA PRO A 882 -18.83 -18.01 -30.94
C PRO A 882 -20.00 -17.09 -30.54
N LEU A 883 -20.22 -15.99 -31.27
CA LEU A 883 -21.29 -15.04 -30.96
C LEU A 883 -22.68 -15.67 -31.12
N ALA A 884 -22.84 -16.60 -32.06
CA ALA A 884 -24.09 -17.32 -32.29
C ALA A 884 -24.50 -18.24 -31.12
N ALA A 885 -23.55 -18.60 -30.24
CA ALA A 885 -23.85 -19.34 -29.01
C ALA A 885 -24.38 -18.42 -27.90
N LEU A 886 -24.01 -17.14 -27.92
CA LEU A 886 -24.39 -16.15 -26.91
C LEU A 886 -25.73 -15.48 -27.20
N SER A 887 -26.03 -15.26 -28.49
CA SER A 887 -27.26 -14.63 -28.92
C SER A 887 -27.63 -15.08 -30.33
N SER A 888 -28.93 -15.23 -30.58
CA SER A 888 -29.47 -15.47 -31.92
C SER A 888 -29.33 -14.25 -32.83
N LYS A 889 -29.19 -13.05 -32.25
CA LYS A 889 -28.95 -11.81 -32.98
C LYS A 889 -27.48 -11.39 -32.82
N PRO A 890 -26.71 -11.28 -33.92
CA PRO A 890 -25.32 -10.84 -33.83
C PRO A 890 -25.26 -9.38 -33.34
N PRO A 891 -24.25 -9.02 -32.52
CA PRO A 891 -24.06 -7.66 -32.05
C PRO A 891 -23.65 -6.74 -33.20
N ALA A 892 -24.14 -5.51 -33.17
CA ALA A 892 -23.74 -4.41 -34.03
C ALA A 892 -22.83 -3.44 -33.28
N PRO A 893 -22.01 -2.63 -33.99
CA PRO A 893 -21.24 -1.57 -33.34
C PRO A 893 -22.16 -0.60 -32.56
N GLY A 894 -21.88 -0.43 -31.27
CA GLY A 894 -22.67 0.34 -30.32
C GLY A 894 -23.56 -0.50 -29.41
N ASP A 895 -23.78 -1.78 -29.72
CA ASP A 895 -24.53 -2.68 -28.84
C ASP A 895 -23.81 -2.85 -27.50
N ARG A 896 -24.61 -3.09 -26.45
CA ARG A 896 -24.14 -3.21 -25.07
C ARG A 896 -24.67 -4.48 -24.43
N TRP A 897 -23.74 -5.30 -23.94
CA TRP A 897 -24.00 -6.51 -23.17
C TRP A 897 -23.51 -6.34 -21.73
N SER A 898 -24.03 -7.15 -20.81
CA SER A 898 -23.48 -7.20 -19.45
C SER A 898 -22.24 -8.09 -19.44
N LEU A 899 -21.22 -7.67 -18.69
CA LEU A 899 -19.97 -8.40 -18.55
C LEU A 899 -19.41 -8.26 -17.14
N ASN A 900 -18.95 -9.35 -16.55
CA ASN A 900 -17.95 -9.27 -15.50
C ASN A 900 -16.79 -10.22 -15.75
N LEU A 901 -15.63 -9.87 -15.20
CA LEU A 901 -14.39 -10.60 -15.36
C LEU A 901 -13.79 -10.88 -14.00
N TYR A 902 -13.27 -12.08 -13.82
CA TYR A 902 -12.87 -12.59 -12.53
C TYR A 902 -11.51 -13.28 -12.55
N ARG A 903 -10.90 -13.34 -11.37
CA ARG A 903 -9.66 -14.08 -11.12
C ARG A 903 -9.72 -14.73 -9.74
N HIS A 904 -9.61 -16.05 -9.71
CA HIS A 904 -9.26 -16.81 -8.50
C HIS A 904 -7.76 -16.99 -8.44
N ASP A 905 -7.15 -16.58 -7.33
CA ASP A 905 -5.75 -16.85 -7.04
C ASP A 905 -5.64 -17.49 -5.66
N ILE A 906 -5.37 -18.79 -5.64
CA ILE A 906 -5.41 -19.60 -4.42
C ILE A 906 -4.21 -19.29 -3.53
N ALA A 907 -3.03 -19.06 -4.14
CA ALA A 907 -1.81 -18.76 -3.40
C ALA A 907 -1.93 -17.47 -2.57
N HIS A 908 -2.66 -16.46 -3.06
CA HIS A 908 -2.97 -15.26 -2.29
C HIS A 908 -4.30 -15.36 -1.53
N GLY A 909 -5.12 -16.39 -1.76
CA GLY A 909 -6.41 -16.58 -1.12
C GLY A 909 -7.40 -15.46 -1.46
N VAL A 910 -7.41 -15.01 -2.73
CA VAL A 910 -8.28 -13.91 -3.17
C VAL A 910 -9.14 -14.29 -4.37
N PHE A 911 -10.34 -13.73 -4.37
CA PHE A 911 -11.26 -13.71 -5.49
C PHE A 911 -11.38 -12.25 -5.97
N LEU A 912 -10.76 -11.95 -7.11
CA LEU A 912 -10.73 -10.62 -7.70
C LEU A 912 -11.79 -10.46 -8.78
N ALA A 913 -12.32 -9.24 -8.91
CA ALA A 913 -13.30 -8.87 -9.91
C ALA A 913 -12.89 -7.58 -10.64
N TRP A 914 -13.28 -7.46 -11.91
CA TRP A 914 -13.21 -6.21 -12.65
C TRP A 914 -14.23 -5.20 -12.12
N ASN A 915 -15.47 -5.63 -11.91
CA ASN A 915 -16.46 -4.89 -11.12
C ASN A 915 -16.83 -5.68 -9.85
N PRO A 916 -16.33 -5.30 -8.66
CA PRO A 916 -16.65 -6.01 -7.43
C PRO A 916 -18.16 -5.94 -7.11
N THR A 917 -18.72 -7.07 -6.67
CA THR A 917 -20.16 -7.19 -6.43
C THR A 917 -20.57 -6.61 -5.08
N GLY A 918 -19.62 -6.45 -4.14
CA GLY A 918 -19.93 -6.05 -2.77
C GLY A 918 -20.56 -7.19 -1.95
N THR A 919 -20.60 -8.40 -2.50
CA THR A 919 -21.18 -9.60 -1.89
C THR A 919 -20.15 -10.74 -1.91
N ALA A 920 -20.46 -11.85 -1.24
CA ALA A 920 -19.61 -13.05 -1.30
C ALA A 920 -19.78 -13.85 -2.61
N SER A 921 -20.65 -13.43 -3.53
CA SER A 921 -21.01 -14.18 -4.74
C SER A 921 -20.71 -13.40 -6.02
N ALA A 922 -20.08 -14.07 -6.97
CA ALA A 922 -19.87 -13.56 -8.32
C ALA A 922 -21.16 -13.59 -9.17
N HIS A 923 -22.14 -14.39 -8.79
CA HIS A 923 -23.46 -14.47 -9.45
C HIS A 923 -24.39 -13.34 -8.99
N THR A 924 -23.92 -12.09 -9.10
CA THR A 924 -24.71 -10.88 -8.82
C THR A 924 -24.85 -10.04 -10.11
N PRO A 925 -25.70 -10.45 -11.07
CA PRO A 925 -25.72 -9.86 -12.42
C PRO A 925 -26.09 -8.37 -12.47
N THR A 926 -26.84 -7.89 -11.48
CA THR A 926 -27.14 -6.46 -11.30
C THR A 926 -25.90 -5.60 -11.03
N ARG A 927 -24.75 -6.24 -10.73
CA ARG A 927 -23.45 -5.62 -10.52
C ARG A 927 -22.47 -5.86 -11.66
N PHE A 928 -22.87 -6.45 -12.78
CA PHE A 928 -21.96 -6.61 -13.91
C PHE A 928 -21.62 -5.25 -14.53
N GLY A 929 -20.42 -5.15 -15.10
CA GLY A 929 -20.03 -4.04 -15.94
C GLY A 929 -20.67 -4.14 -17.32
N VAL A 930 -20.22 -3.28 -18.24
CA VAL A 930 -20.76 -3.19 -19.60
C VAL A 930 -19.69 -3.55 -20.61
N LEU A 931 -20.02 -4.47 -21.50
CA LEU A 931 -19.30 -4.74 -22.74
C LEU A 931 -19.94 -3.92 -23.86
N GLU A 932 -19.20 -2.98 -24.43
CA GLU A 932 -19.64 -2.17 -25.58
C GLU A 932 -18.92 -2.61 -26.86
N PHE A 933 -19.67 -2.96 -27.91
CA PHE A 933 -19.10 -3.37 -29.20
C PHE A 933 -18.62 -2.16 -29.98
N GLY A 934 -17.31 -1.97 -30.11
CA GLY A 934 -16.69 -0.87 -30.85
C GLY A 934 -16.81 -1.03 -32.37
N ARG A 935 -16.57 0.05 -33.11
CA ARG A 935 -16.56 0.06 -34.59
C ARG A 935 -15.33 -0.61 -35.18
#